data_AF-A0A9W6F248-F1
#
_entry.id   AF-A0A9W6F248-F1
#
_cell.length_a   1.000
_cell.length_b   1.000
_cell.length_c   1.000
_cell.angle_alpha   90.00
_cell.angle_beta   90.00
_cell.angle_gamma   90.00
#
_symmetry.space_group_name_H-M   'P 1'
#
loop_
_entity.id
_entity.type
_entity.pdbx_description
1 polymer ?
#
loop_
_entity_poly.entity_id
_entity_poly.type
_entity_poly.pdbx_seq_one_letter_code
_entity_poly.pdbx_strand_id
1 'polypeptide(L)'
;MTNDNQDAMASPLSVVCSFWREFDLEGIRTKLDEIGLKVAEHQEDSMQSRRKLAEATRDFKKNNEAVSKTVGPLLKQYQEEIDRLTKRAKHGETAFLDLYQKLYEAPDPAPALAMAFEHASRATDLEAQCKKMATELAEYKAESAQIKNQDLTVRKLEEKVRALEAHVEEKDKELQEVRQRAVAEADAARVAAMQSREAELEAMLGQAQASLLAMQKLYTGAENQLFAIQSQSEEERMGRQAELELASAELDRAQDRLAALEREKEALVAKLQHDDVTAPGGGGGGARGTAAAAAASIEETLRTELATQRELAFRLRNELAAVRAESEEVREMLETRLEGVKATLAATEQHAAALEEELAARPTQQQLEELRAQLRVLQAIGYNTMDVDGDDDAAAAASAAAAAAAAGSGGGGGNAAASGRGGGLGAAGSLEAMLLSKNRHLEHELTMVKLRVVDVRQEADAALAHAAELETQLAEQVALVRQMEEDLLASRAAEARLAAGTGCMAPGGSASTPNVAGLVSAPSGDVDDGDASMVRVLCAQRDRFRARVHDLEEELTRLRAELAATKSAAAAAKADNIALVERLRYVHSRTTPVGGDGKAGRGGDVEAGAEVERRYGKIYDEGINPFKEFKEQQKERQKSAMGFVDKAMFMLSQLVYGNSAARMFAFVYLALMHALVFASLMRMTHNSSHQLYSHTQAILDDRHDTTAAMQHELLQDDQVDPMGQGRLP
;
A
#
# COMPACT_ATOMS: atom_id res chain seq x y z
N MET A 1 63.03 1.60 -8.96
CA MET A 1 64.09 1.22 -9.91
C MET A 1 63.46 0.32 -10.95
N THR A 2 63.19 0.86 -12.15
CA THR A 2 63.13 0.17 -13.45
C THR A 2 62.73 1.26 -14.45
N ASN A 3 63.72 2.06 -14.84
CA ASN A 3 63.61 3.09 -15.87
C ASN A 3 64.35 2.60 -17.13
N ASP A 4 64.12 1.33 -17.49
CA ASP A 4 64.75 0.65 -18.64
C ASP A 4 63.65 0.21 -19.61
N ASN A 5 63.05 1.16 -20.35
CA ASN A 5 62.34 0.80 -21.58
C ASN A 5 62.10 1.94 -22.58
N GLN A 6 62.76 3.10 -22.44
CA GLN A 6 62.63 4.19 -23.42
C GLN A 6 63.51 4.00 -24.68
N ASP A 7 64.47 3.06 -24.65
CA ASP A 7 65.28 2.67 -25.81
C ASP A 7 64.71 1.44 -26.55
N ALA A 8 63.37 1.30 -26.55
CA ALA A 8 62.70 0.29 -27.35
C ALA A 8 62.70 0.69 -28.84
N MET A 9 63.85 0.42 -29.48
CA MET A 9 64.02 0.18 -30.91
C MET A 9 63.42 1.26 -31.82
N ALA A 10 64.14 2.36 -32.01
CA ALA A 10 63.99 3.13 -33.24
C ALA A 10 64.06 2.12 -34.40
N SER A 11 62.99 2.06 -35.22
CA SER A 11 62.91 1.14 -36.35
C SER A 11 64.23 1.20 -37.12
N PRO A 12 64.81 0.06 -37.57
CA PRO A 12 66.06 0.08 -38.34
C PRO A 12 66.02 1.10 -39.50
N LEU A 13 64.83 1.32 -40.07
CA LEU A 13 64.58 2.32 -41.10
C LEU A 13 64.68 3.77 -40.59
N SER A 14 64.24 4.03 -39.35
CA SER A 14 64.36 5.33 -38.69
C SER A 14 65.83 5.71 -38.46
N VAL A 15 66.63 4.77 -37.96
CA VAL A 15 68.07 4.95 -37.71
C VAL A 15 68.84 5.20 -39.01
N VAL A 16 68.52 4.46 -40.07
CA VAL A 16 69.16 4.65 -41.38
C VAL A 16 68.72 5.98 -42.02
N CYS A 17 67.45 6.38 -41.88
CA CYS A 17 66.95 7.64 -42.38
C CYS A 17 67.56 8.85 -41.66
N SER A 18 67.77 8.78 -40.33
CA SER A 18 68.44 9.84 -39.59
C SER A 18 69.91 9.96 -40.00
N PHE A 19 70.62 8.83 -40.13
CA PHE A 19 72.02 8.83 -40.56
C PHE A 19 72.22 9.52 -41.92
N TRP A 20 71.45 9.15 -42.96
CA TRP A 20 71.63 9.75 -44.29
C TRP A 20 71.23 11.23 -44.35
N ARG A 21 70.29 11.64 -43.50
CA ARG A 21 69.91 13.05 -43.35
C ARG A 21 71.01 13.87 -42.69
N GLU A 22 71.65 13.33 -41.65
CA GLU A 22 72.78 13.95 -40.96
C GLU A 22 74.06 13.92 -41.81
N PHE A 23 74.24 12.87 -42.61
CA PHE A 23 75.36 12.75 -43.53
C PHE A 23 75.36 13.85 -44.58
N ASP A 24 74.17 14.32 -45.01
CA ASP A 24 74.01 15.45 -45.94
C ASP A 24 74.88 15.28 -47.20
N LEU A 25 74.48 14.31 -48.03
CA LEU A 25 75.25 13.96 -49.23
C LEU A 25 75.44 15.16 -50.17
N GLU A 26 74.45 16.05 -50.25
CA GLU A 26 74.53 17.27 -51.07
C GLU A 26 75.59 18.24 -50.51
N GLY A 27 75.60 18.47 -49.20
CA GLY A 27 76.65 19.23 -48.53
C GLY A 27 78.04 18.60 -48.65
N ILE A 28 78.16 17.27 -48.65
CA ILE A 28 79.44 16.57 -48.86
C ILE A 28 79.90 16.68 -50.32
N ARG A 29 79.00 16.62 -51.30
CA ARG A 29 79.36 16.78 -52.73
C ARG A 29 80.04 18.12 -52.99
N THR A 30 79.49 19.21 -52.46
CA THR A 30 80.11 20.54 -52.63
C THR A 30 81.53 20.61 -52.07
N LYS A 31 81.76 20.02 -50.89
CA LYS A 31 83.11 19.93 -50.28
C LYS A 31 84.05 19.06 -51.11
N LEU A 32 83.56 17.96 -51.67
CA LEU A 32 84.36 17.09 -52.53
C LEU A 32 84.70 17.75 -53.87
N ASP A 33 83.80 18.57 -54.43
CA ASP A 33 84.06 19.38 -55.64
C ASP A 33 85.23 20.34 -55.40
N GLU A 34 85.23 21.05 -54.26
CA GLU A 34 86.32 21.95 -53.89
C GLU A 34 87.66 21.21 -53.74
N ILE A 35 87.64 20.01 -53.15
CA ILE A 35 88.84 19.18 -53.02
C ILE A 35 89.30 18.66 -54.39
N GLY A 36 88.37 18.23 -55.24
CA GLY A 36 88.65 17.77 -56.60
C GLY A 36 89.30 18.84 -57.46
N LEU A 37 88.81 20.09 -57.38
CA LEU A 37 89.41 21.24 -58.05
C LEU A 37 90.84 21.51 -57.58
N LYS A 38 91.09 21.48 -56.26
CA LYS A 38 92.44 21.65 -55.70
C LYS A 38 93.38 20.52 -56.10
N VAL A 39 92.88 19.28 -56.17
CA VAL A 39 93.66 18.14 -56.66
C VAL A 39 94.07 18.34 -58.12
N ALA A 40 93.16 18.83 -58.97
CA ALA A 40 93.46 19.13 -60.37
C ALA A 40 94.50 20.26 -60.51
N GLU A 41 94.38 21.33 -59.72
CA GLU A 41 95.35 22.44 -59.66
C GLU A 41 96.74 21.94 -59.23
N HIS A 42 96.83 21.16 -58.15
CA HIS A 42 98.09 20.58 -57.69
C HIS A 42 98.71 19.60 -58.69
N GLN A 43 97.88 18.87 -59.43
CA GLN A 43 98.34 18.00 -60.51
C GLN A 43 98.99 18.81 -61.64
N GLU A 44 98.37 19.93 -62.04
CA GLU A 44 98.92 20.82 -63.04
C GLU A 44 100.24 21.47 -62.58
N ASP A 45 100.27 22.02 -61.37
CA ASP A 45 101.47 22.62 -60.76
C ASP A 45 102.63 21.63 -60.66
N SER A 46 102.34 20.39 -60.25
CA SER A 46 103.33 19.30 -60.16
C SER A 46 103.87 18.95 -61.55
N MET A 47 103.02 18.91 -62.57
CA MET A 47 103.46 18.67 -63.96
C MET A 47 104.33 19.82 -64.49
N GLN A 48 103.94 21.08 -64.26
CA GLN A 48 104.71 22.24 -64.69
C GLN A 48 106.07 22.33 -63.97
N SER A 49 106.08 22.15 -62.64
CA SER A 49 107.32 22.16 -61.84
C SER A 49 108.27 21.02 -62.23
N ARG A 50 107.76 19.83 -62.51
CA ARG A 50 108.57 18.70 -63.02
C ARG A 50 109.19 19.00 -64.38
N ARG A 51 108.46 19.66 -65.30
CA ARG A 51 109.01 20.11 -66.60
C ARG A 51 110.13 21.13 -66.41
N LYS A 52 109.91 22.16 -65.59
CA LYS A 52 110.92 23.18 -65.25
C LYS A 52 112.17 22.55 -64.63
N LEU A 53 111.99 21.59 -63.70
CA LEU A 53 113.10 20.89 -63.06
C LEU A 53 113.90 20.06 -64.07
N ALA A 54 113.23 19.37 -65.00
CA ALA A 54 113.89 18.59 -66.04
C ALA A 54 114.72 19.48 -66.99
N GLU A 55 114.19 20.65 -67.38
CA GLU A 55 114.90 21.64 -68.20
C GLU A 55 116.11 22.22 -67.46
N ALA A 56 115.94 22.69 -66.23
CA ALA A 56 117.03 23.22 -65.41
C ALA A 56 118.13 22.17 -65.15
N THR A 57 117.74 20.92 -64.93
CA THR A 57 118.67 19.80 -64.75
C THR A 57 119.47 19.52 -66.03
N ARG A 58 118.82 19.58 -67.19
CA ARG A 58 119.48 19.41 -68.50
C ARG A 58 120.48 20.54 -68.78
N ASP A 59 120.09 21.78 -68.51
CA ASP A 59 120.93 22.95 -68.72
C ASP A 59 122.13 22.97 -67.76
N PHE A 60 121.94 22.59 -66.50
CA PHE A 60 123.03 22.39 -65.54
C PHE A 60 124.04 21.36 -66.04
N LYS A 61 123.56 20.22 -66.55
CA LYS A 61 124.41 19.14 -67.07
C LYS A 61 125.22 19.58 -68.29
N LYS A 62 124.65 20.42 -69.16
CA LYS A 62 125.30 20.96 -70.35
C LYS A 62 126.38 21.98 -70.02
N ASN A 63 126.14 22.85 -69.03
CA ASN A 63 127.03 23.96 -68.71
C ASN A 63 128.15 23.61 -67.70
N ASN A 64 128.04 22.49 -66.97
CA ASN A 64 128.96 22.12 -65.89
C ASN A 64 129.41 20.65 -65.97
N GLU A 65 130.06 20.25 -67.06
CA GLU A 65 130.35 18.83 -67.37
C GLU A 65 131.21 18.10 -66.32
N ALA A 66 132.22 18.78 -65.75
CA ALA A 66 133.10 18.19 -64.73
C ALA A 66 132.37 17.93 -63.40
N VAL A 67 131.56 18.88 -62.92
CA VAL A 67 130.75 18.74 -61.68
C VAL A 67 129.62 17.74 -61.87
N SER A 68 129.07 17.65 -63.09
CA SER A 68 127.98 16.74 -63.44
C SER A 68 128.36 15.26 -63.31
N LYS A 69 129.63 14.90 -63.51
CA LYS A 69 130.10 13.52 -63.31
C LYS A 69 130.07 13.09 -61.85
N THR A 70 130.35 14.01 -60.92
CA THR A 70 130.33 13.76 -59.47
C THR A 70 128.91 13.79 -58.89
N VAL A 71 128.09 14.75 -59.30
CA VAL A 71 126.72 14.95 -58.78
C VAL A 71 125.69 14.04 -59.48
N GLY A 72 126.02 13.50 -60.66
CA GLY A 72 125.11 12.68 -61.48
C GLY A 72 124.44 11.50 -60.75
N PRO A 73 125.17 10.66 -59.99
CA PRO A 73 124.56 9.56 -59.23
C PRO A 73 123.55 10.04 -58.16
N LEU A 74 123.84 11.13 -57.45
CA LEU A 74 122.95 11.71 -56.44
C LEU A 74 121.68 12.28 -57.08
N LEU A 75 121.83 13.00 -58.20
CA LEU A 75 120.71 13.53 -58.97
C LEU A 75 119.78 12.41 -59.46
N LYS A 76 120.33 11.25 -59.84
CA LYS A 76 119.55 10.08 -60.23
C LYS A 76 118.74 9.51 -59.05
N GLN A 77 119.30 9.45 -57.85
CA GLN A 77 118.56 9.02 -56.65
C GLN A 77 117.40 9.99 -56.32
N TYR A 78 117.62 11.31 -56.41
CA TYR A 78 116.55 12.29 -56.26
C TYR A 78 115.48 12.15 -57.35
N GLN A 79 115.85 11.87 -58.60
CA GLN A 79 114.90 11.60 -59.68
C GLN A 79 114.06 10.35 -59.41
N GLU A 80 114.68 9.26 -58.98
CA GLU A 80 113.98 8.02 -58.62
C GLU A 80 112.99 8.24 -57.46
N GLU A 81 113.35 9.04 -56.46
CA GLU A 81 112.44 9.37 -55.34
C GLU A 81 111.30 10.30 -55.78
N ILE A 82 111.58 11.32 -56.59
CA ILE A 82 110.53 12.18 -57.18
C ILE A 82 109.57 11.36 -58.04
N ASP A 83 110.07 10.39 -58.80
CA ASP A 83 109.24 9.49 -59.60
C ASP A 83 108.39 8.56 -58.73
N ARG A 84 108.91 8.06 -57.61
CA ARG A 84 108.15 7.28 -56.63
C ARG A 84 107.06 8.12 -55.95
N LEU A 85 107.38 9.33 -55.52
CA LEU A 85 106.42 10.27 -54.94
C LEU A 85 105.33 10.63 -55.95
N THR A 86 105.69 10.87 -57.22
CA THR A 86 104.74 11.15 -58.30
C THR A 86 103.82 9.96 -58.55
N LYS A 87 104.34 8.72 -58.56
CA LYS A 87 103.52 7.52 -58.72
C LYS A 87 102.54 7.35 -57.55
N ARG A 88 103.00 7.58 -56.32
CA ARG A 88 102.15 7.49 -55.12
C ARG A 88 101.06 8.57 -55.12
N ALA A 89 101.41 9.81 -55.48
CA ALA A 89 100.47 10.92 -55.60
C ALA A 89 99.41 10.61 -56.66
N LYS A 90 99.82 10.25 -57.89
CA LYS A 90 98.89 9.87 -58.97
C LYS A 90 97.98 8.72 -58.58
N HIS A 91 98.47 7.71 -57.87
CA HIS A 91 97.63 6.62 -57.39
C HIS A 91 96.57 7.10 -56.39
N GLY A 92 96.95 7.93 -55.42
CA GLY A 92 96.02 8.52 -54.47
C GLY A 92 95.00 9.46 -55.12
N GLU A 93 95.43 10.29 -56.05
CA GLU A 93 94.57 11.20 -56.84
C GLU A 93 93.57 10.41 -57.68
N THR A 94 94.03 9.37 -58.38
CA THR A 94 93.16 8.52 -59.21
C THR A 94 92.14 7.80 -58.33
N ALA A 95 92.56 7.21 -57.22
CA ALA A 95 91.64 6.53 -56.29
C ALA A 95 90.61 7.49 -55.67
N PHE A 96 91.02 8.73 -55.36
CA PHE A 96 90.11 9.77 -54.89
C PHE A 96 89.10 10.15 -55.97
N LEU A 97 89.55 10.43 -57.19
CA LEU A 97 88.67 10.81 -58.31
C LEU A 97 87.69 9.69 -58.67
N ASP A 98 88.13 8.42 -58.63
CA ASP A 98 87.28 7.25 -58.85
C ASP A 98 86.16 7.14 -57.78
N LEU A 99 86.47 7.43 -56.51
CA LEU A 99 85.47 7.43 -55.43
C LEU A 99 84.55 8.65 -55.51
N TYR A 100 85.13 9.82 -55.77
CA TYR A 100 84.42 11.09 -55.93
C TYR A 100 83.37 10.99 -57.03
N GLN A 101 83.73 10.49 -58.22
CA GLN A 101 82.80 10.34 -59.33
C GLN A 101 81.60 9.47 -58.92
N LYS A 102 81.85 8.30 -58.30
CA LYS A 102 80.79 7.39 -57.87
C LYS A 102 79.86 8.02 -56.82
N LEU A 103 80.42 8.77 -55.88
CA LEU A 103 79.65 9.43 -54.82
C LEU A 103 78.89 10.66 -55.34
N TYR A 104 79.44 11.35 -56.33
CA TYR A 104 78.80 12.49 -56.99
C TYR A 104 77.61 12.06 -57.87
N GLU A 105 77.72 10.92 -58.55
CA GLU A 105 76.63 10.36 -59.36
C GLU A 105 75.53 9.68 -58.51
N ALA A 106 75.83 9.22 -57.30
CA ALA A 106 74.91 8.45 -56.47
C ALA A 106 73.76 9.31 -55.91
N PRO A 107 72.47 9.06 -56.25
CA PRO A 107 71.35 9.87 -55.78
C PRO A 107 71.23 9.86 -54.25
N ASP A 108 70.78 10.98 -53.68
CA ASP A 108 70.56 11.08 -52.22
C ASP A 108 69.45 10.11 -51.77
N PRO A 109 69.74 9.12 -50.90
CA PRO A 109 68.75 8.18 -50.41
C PRO A 109 67.82 8.77 -49.33
N ALA A 110 68.17 9.91 -48.71
CA ALA A 110 67.41 10.44 -47.56
C ALA A 110 65.92 10.72 -47.86
N PRO A 111 65.53 11.31 -49.01
CA PRO A 111 64.12 11.55 -49.33
C PRO A 111 63.32 10.25 -49.54
N ALA A 112 63.89 9.27 -50.24
CA ALA A 112 63.24 7.99 -50.50
C ALA A 112 63.04 7.19 -49.21
N LEU A 113 64.04 7.22 -48.31
CA LEU A 113 63.95 6.59 -47.00
C LEU A 113 62.91 7.26 -46.09
N ALA A 114 62.78 8.60 -46.15
CA ALA A 114 61.77 9.33 -45.40
C ALA A 114 60.35 8.96 -45.84
N MET A 115 60.11 8.87 -47.16
CA MET A 115 58.82 8.40 -47.70
C MET A 115 58.54 6.95 -47.31
N ALA A 116 59.54 6.07 -47.41
CA ALA A 116 59.39 4.67 -47.01
C ALA A 116 59.04 4.54 -45.52
N PHE A 117 59.63 5.38 -44.67
CA PHE A 117 59.32 5.43 -43.24
C PHE A 117 57.87 5.88 -43.00
N GLU A 118 57.40 6.93 -43.69
CA GLU A 118 56.02 7.40 -43.59
C GLU A 118 55.02 6.32 -44.05
N HIS A 119 55.30 5.64 -45.17
CA HIS A 119 54.46 4.54 -45.65
C HIS A 119 54.44 3.35 -44.69
N ALA A 120 55.58 2.99 -44.10
CA ALA A 120 55.66 1.92 -43.10
C ALA A 120 54.82 2.26 -41.86
N SER A 121 54.91 3.50 -41.36
CA SER A 121 54.10 3.98 -40.24
C SER A 121 52.60 3.95 -40.57
N ARG A 122 52.22 4.43 -41.76
CA ARG A 122 50.80 4.40 -42.18
C ARG A 122 50.28 2.97 -42.34
N ALA A 123 51.11 2.05 -42.81
CA ALA A 123 50.76 0.64 -42.91
C ALA A 123 50.51 0.02 -41.52
N THR A 124 51.37 0.30 -40.54
CA THR A 124 51.17 -0.20 -39.16
C THR A 124 49.89 0.36 -38.53
N ASP A 125 49.57 1.63 -38.78
CA ASP A 125 48.34 2.26 -38.28
C ASP A 125 47.09 1.62 -38.92
N LEU A 126 47.12 1.38 -40.23
CA LEU A 126 46.03 0.72 -40.95
C LEU A 126 45.86 -0.73 -40.48
N GLU A 127 46.94 -1.48 -40.25
CA GLU A 127 46.87 -2.84 -39.72
C GLU A 127 46.25 -2.86 -38.31
N ALA A 128 46.60 -1.90 -37.45
CA ALA A 128 46.00 -1.76 -36.14
C ALA A 128 44.49 -1.47 -36.23
N GLN A 129 44.08 -0.58 -37.15
CA GLN A 129 42.66 -0.29 -37.40
C GLN A 129 41.92 -1.52 -37.95
N CYS A 130 42.50 -2.27 -38.88
CA CYS A 130 41.91 -3.50 -39.41
C CYS A 130 41.72 -4.55 -38.31
N LYS A 131 42.70 -4.71 -37.41
CA LYS A 131 42.57 -5.62 -36.25
C LYS A 131 41.44 -5.18 -35.32
N LYS A 132 41.35 -3.87 -35.03
CA LYS A 132 40.28 -3.31 -34.20
C LYS A 132 38.89 -3.51 -34.81
N MET A 133 38.74 -3.23 -36.10
CA MET A 133 37.46 -3.47 -36.80
C MET A 133 37.10 -4.95 -36.83
N ALA A 134 38.09 -5.84 -36.98
CA ALA A 134 37.86 -7.29 -36.93
C ALA A 134 37.39 -7.76 -35.55
N THR A 135 37.93 -7.21 -34.46
CA THR A 135 37.45 -7.51 -33.10
C THR A 135 36.05 -6.99 -32.86
N GLU A 136 35.76 -5.74 -33.25
CA GLU A 136 34.41 -5.17 -33.14
C GLU A 136 33.37 -5.99 -33.93
N LEU A 137 33.70 -6.42 -35.15
CA LEU A 137 32.82 -7.30 -35.93
C LEU A 137 32.61 -8.68 -35.29
N ALA A 138 33.61 -9.22 -34.59
CA ALA A 138 33.47 -10.47 -33.87
C ALA A 138 32.56 -10.32 -32.64
N GLU A 139 32.71 -9.21 -31.91
CA GLU A 139 31.85 -8.84 -30.78
C GLU A 139 30.39 -8.65 -31.23
N TYR A 140 30.13 -7.87 -32.29
CA TYR A 140 28.78 -7.70 -32.83
C TYR A 140 28.13 -9.02 -33.28
N LYS A 141 28.90 -9.94 -33.85
CA LYS A 141 28.40 -11.28 -34.22
C LYS A 141 28.05 -12.11 -32.98
N ALA A 142 28.84 -12.03 -31.91
CA ALA A 142 28.56 -12.72 -30.67
C ALA A 142 27.31 -12.15 -29.98
N GLU A 143 27.19 -10.82 -29.92
CA GLU A 143 26.01 -10.12 -29.39
C GLU A 143 24.75 -10.49 -30.18
N SER A 144 24.82 -10.52 -31.52
CA SER A 144 23.68 -10.94 -32.36
C SER A 144 23.24 -12.38 -32.07
N ALA A 145 24.18 -13.30 -31.83
CA ALA A 145 23.86 -14.67 -31.45
C ALA A 145 23.21 -14.75 -30.06
N GLN A 146 23.68 -13.94 -29.11
CA GLN A 146 23.10 -13.83 -27.77
C GLN A 146 21.68 -13.26 -27.82
N ILE A 147 21.44 -12.19 -28.58
CA ILE A 147 20.11 -11.60 -28.76
C ILE A 147 19.12 -12.63 -29.32
N LYS A 148 19.51 -13.41 -30.34
CA LYS A 148 18.66 -14.50 -30.88
C LYS A 148 18.32 -15.56 -29.83
N ASN A 149 19.24 -15.85 -28.91
CA ASN A 149 18.97 -16.79 -27.80
C ASN A 149 18.00 -16.18 -26.77
N GLN A 150 18.15 -14.88 -26.49
CA GLN A 150 17.24 -14.14 -25.63
C GLN A 150 15.83 -14.09 -26.22
N ASP A 151 15.66 -13.90 -27.53
CA ASP A 151 14.35 -13.94 -28.21
C ASP A 151 13.63 -15.28 -28.00
N LEU A 152 14.36 -16.40 -28.07
CA LEU A 152 13.78 -17.73 -27.78
C LEU A 152 13.34 -17.86 -26.33
N THR A 153 14.06 -17.23 -25.40
CA THR A 153 13.72 -17.23 -23.97
C THR A 153 12.51 -16.34 -23.70
N VAL A 154 12.45 -15.16 -24.32
CA VAL A 154 11.30 -14.24 -24.24
C VAL A 154 10.04 -14.93 -24.74
N ARG A 155 10.07 -15.58 -25.92
CA ARG A 155 8.91 -16.35 -26.44
C ARG A 155 8.44 -17.43 -25.46
N LYS A 156 9.35 -18.17 -24.84
CA LYS A 156 9.01 -19.18 -23.82
C LYS A 156 8.39 -18.57 -22.56
N LEU A 157 8.82 -17.36 -22.17
CA LEU A 157 8.25 -16.65 -21.03
C LEU A 157 6.88 -16.07 -21.37
N GLU A 158 6.70 -15.51 -22.55
CA GLU A 158 5.41 -15.03 -23.06
C GLU A 158 4.38 -16.17 -23.14
N GLU A 159 4.76 -17.35 -23.65
CA GLU A 159 3.90 -18.53 -23.65
C GLU A 159 3.48 -18.96 -22.24
N LYS A 160 4.40 -18.89 -21.26
CA LYS A 160 4.09 -19.19 -19.86
C LYS A 160 3.16 -18.16 -19.24
N VAL A 161 3.38 -16.87 -19.52
CA VAL A 161 2.50 -15.79 -19.04
C VAL A 161 1.10 -15.99 -19.61
N ARG A 162 0.97 -16.24 -20.92
CA ARG A 162 -0.32 -16.51 -21.56
C ARG A 162 -1.02 -17.75 -20.97
N ALA A 163 -0.27 -18.80 -20.65
CA ALA A 163 -0.82 -20.00 -20.00
C ALA A 163 -1.31 -19.71 -18.56
N LEU A 164 -0.57 -18.90 -17.80
CA LEU A 164 -0.98 -18.49 -16.45
C LEU A 164 -2.19 -17.55 -16.50
N GLU A 165 -2.24 -16.60 -17.43
CA GLU A 165 -3.39 -15.73 -17.66
C GLU A 165 -4.64 -16.54 -17.99
N ALA A 166 -4.55 -17.50 -18.92
CA ALA A 166 -5.66 -18.39 -19.26
C ALA A 166 -6.14 -19.21 -18.05
N HIS A 167 -5.21 -19.70 -17.22
CA HIS A 167 -5.57 -20.43 -16.00
C HIS A 167 -6.25 -19.53 -14.96
N VAL A 168 -5.82 -18.27 -14.82
CA VAL A 168 -6.49 -17.30 -13.93
C VAL A 168 -7.88 -16.96 -14.46
N GLU A 169 -8.04 -16.72 -15.76
CA GLU A 169 -9.36 -16.48 -16.36
C GLU A 169 -10.32 -17.66 -16.19
N GLU A 170 -9.82 -18.89 -16.30
CA GLU A 170 -10.61 -20.10 -16.03
C GLU A 170 -11.04 -20.17 -14.56
N LYS A 171 -10.12 -19.91 -13.62
CA LYS A 171 -10.43 -19.88 -12.18
C LYS A 171 -11.42 -18.76 -11.81
N ASP A 172 -11.31 -17.60 -12.44
CA ASP A 172 -12.24 -16.50 -12.24
C ASP A 172 -13.64 -16.85 -12.76
N LYS A 173 -13.73 -17.52 -13.92
CA LYS A 173 -15.01 -18.04 -14.44
C LYS A 173 -15.63 -19.07 -13.49
N GLU A 174 -14.84 -20.04 -13.01
CA GLU A 174 -15.29 -21.03 -12.03
C GLU A 174 -15.80 -20.34 -10.75
N LEU A 175 -15.08 -19.36 -10.22
CA LEU A 175 -15.46 -18.64 -9.01
C LEU A 175 -16.73 -17.79 -9.22
N GLN A 176 -16.88 -17.17 -10.39
CA GLN A 176 -18.09 -16.45 -10.77
C GLN A 176 -19.29 -17.39 -10.87
N GLU A 177 -19.16 -18.56 -11.48
CA GLU A 177 -20.22 -19.57 -11.53
C GLU A 177 -20.62 -20.04 -10.13
N VAL A 178 -19.66 -20.32 -9.25
CA VAL A 178 -19.93 -20.71 -7.86
C VAL A 178 -20.66 -19.60 -7.11
N ARG A 179 -20.24 -18.34 -7.26
CA ARG A 179 -20.93 -17.20 -6.64
C ARG A 179 -22.34 -17.02 -7.18
N GLN A 180 -22.56 -17.14 -8.49
CA GLN A 180 -23.89 -17.07 -9.08
C GLN A 180 -24.81 -18.19 -8.57
N ARG A 181 -24.29 -19.42 -8.47
CA ARG A 181 -25.04 -20.54 -7.89
C ARG A 181 -25.40 -20.29 -6.42
N ALA A 182 -24.46 -19.79 -5.62
CA ALA A 182 -24.72 -19.48 -4.21
C ALA A 182 -25.77 -18.37 -4.02
N VAL A 183 -25.74 -17.32 -4.86
CA VAL A 183 -26.77 -16.27 -4.84
C VAL A 183 -28.13 -16.84 -5.23
N ALA A 184 -28.19 -17.63 -6.31
CA ALA A 184 -29.44 -18.27 -6.74
C ALA A 184 -30.02 -19.20 -5.68
N GLU A 185 -29.17 -19.95 -4.96
CA GLU A 185 -29.59 -20.82 -3.85
C GLU A 185 -30.11 -20.00 -2.66
N ALA A 186 -29.44 -18.90 -2.30
CA ALA A 186 -29.89 -18.00 -1.24
C ALA A 186 -31.23 -17.33 -1.57
N ASP A 187 -31.42 -16.90 -2.82
CA ASP A 187 -32.68 -16.33 -3.31
C ASP A 187 -33.80 -17.37 -3.30
N ALA A 188 -33.53 -18.60 -3.76
CA ALA A 188 -34.49 -19.70 -3.72
C ALA A 188 -34.91 -20.05 -2.29
N ALA A 189 -33.96 -20.12 -1.35
CA ALA A 189 -34.25 -20.35 0.07
C ALA A 189 -35.09 -19.22 0.68
N ARG A 190 -34.82 -17.97 0.31
CA ARG A 190 -35.62 -16.81 0.76
C ARG A 190 -37.04 -16.88 0.23
N VAL A 191 -37.24 -17.21 -1.04
CA VAL A 191 -38.57 -17.38 -1.63
C VAL A 191 -39.32 -18.53 -0.94
N ALA A 192 -38.68 -19.67 -0.71
CA ALA A 192 -39.30 -20.80 -0.02
C ALA A 192 -39.72 -20.45 1.43
N ALA A 193 -38.89 -19.70 2.17
CA ALA A 193 -39.23 -19.23 3.51
C ALA A 193 -40.42 -18.25 3.49
N MET A 194 -40.48 -17.35 2.51
CA MET A 194 -41.61 -16.45 2.34
C MET A 194 -42.90 -17.21 1.99
N GLN A 195 -42.83 -18.21 1.12
CA GLN A 195 -43.97 -19.07 0.77
C GLN A 195 -44.48 -19.89 1.96
N SER A 196 -43.59 -20.44 2.79
CA SER A 196 -43.98 -21.14 4.02
C SER A 196 -44.72 -20.22 4.98
N ARG A 197 -44.22 -18.99 5.16
CA ARG A 197 -44.87 -17.98 5.99
C ARG A 197 -46.22 -17.55 5.44
N GLU A 198 -46.35 -17.40 4.12
CA GLU A 198 -47.61 -17.09 3.46
C GLU A 198 -48.63 -18.21 3.69
N ALA A 199 -48.25 -19.47 3.52
CA ALA A 199 -49.11 -20.63 3.80
C ALA A 199 -49.55 -20.70 5.27
N GLU A 200 -48.67 -20.39 6.23
CA GLU A 200 -49.01 -20.31 7.65
C GLU A 200 -50.02 -19.18 7.93
N LEU A 201 -49.82 -18.00 7.32
CA LEU A 201 -50.74 -16.88 7.44
C LEU A 201 -52.11 -17.19 6.82
N GLU A 202 -52.14 -17.84 5.66
CA GLU A 202 -53.37 -18.32 5.03
C GLU A 202 -54.09 -19.34 5.93
N ALA A 203 -53.37 -20.27 6.55
CA ALA A 203 -53.95 -21.24 7.47
C ALA A 203 -54.53 -20.56 8.72
N MET A 204 -53.83 -19.60 9.32
CA MET A 204 -54.32 -18.82 10.46
C MET A 204 -55.55 -17.99 10.09
N LEU A 205 -55.54 -17.37 8.89
CA LEU A 205 -56.66 -16.59 8.39
C LEU A 205 -57.87 -17.50 8.15
N GLY A 206 -57.67 -18.68 7.57
CA GLY A 206 -58.72 -19.70 7.41
C GLY A 206 -59.29 -20.17 8.74
N GLN A 207 -58.44 -20.39 9.75
CA GLN A 207 -58.88 -20.75 11.10
C GLN A 207 -59.67 -19.62 11.78
N ALA A 208 -59.20 -18.38 11.68
CA ALA A 208 -59.92 -17.22 12.20
C ALA A 208 -61.28 -17.05 11.52
N GLN A 209 -61.35 -17.15 10.20
CA GLN A 209 -62.61 -17.14 9.44
C GLN A 209 -63.55 -18.27 9.86
N ALA A 210 -63.04 -19.49 10.03
CA ALA A 210 -63.84 -20.63 10.50
C ALA A 210 -64.39 -20.40 11.92
N SER A 211 -63.59 -19.83 12.83
CA SER A 211 -64.04 -19.47 14.18
C SER A 211 -65.11 -18.37 14.17
N LEU A 212 -64.97 -17.38 13.28
CA LEU A 212 -65.95 -16.31 13.12
C LEU A 212 -67.28 -16.86 12.57
N LEU A 213 -67.24 -17.75 11.58
CA LEU A 213 -68.42 -18.46 11.09
C LEU A 213 -69.06 -19.33 12.18
N ALA A 214 -68.26 -20.01 13.00
CA ALA A 214 -68.76 -20.79 14.13
C ALA A 214 -69.44 -19.89 15.17
N MET A 215 -68.83 -18.74 15.52
CA MET A 215 -69.44 -17.75 16.41
C MET A 215 -70.73 -17.20 15.82
N GLN A 216 -70.78 -16.83 14.54
CA GLN A 216 -72.01 -16.40 13.87
C GLN A 216 -73.11 -17.47 13.93
N LYS A 217 -72.78 -18.75 13.74
CA LYS A 217 -73.73 -19.86 13.90
C LYS A 217 -74.22 -20.00 15.34
N LEU A 218 -73.34 -19.82 16.32
CA LEU A 218 -73.71 -19.84 17.73
C LEU A 218 -74.61 -18.63 18.09
N TYR A 219 -74.29 -17.44 17.59
CA TYR A 219 -75.11 -16.24 17.78
C TYR A 219 -76.51 -16.41 17.19
N THR A 220 -76.62 -16.87 15.94
CA THR A 220 -77.93 -17.16 15.32
C THR A 220 -78.68 -18.28 16.05
N GLY A 221 -77.98 -19.29 16.56
CA GLY A 221 -78.56 -20.32 17.41
C GLY A 221 -79.11 -19.77 18.73
N ALA A 222 -78.35 -18.91 19.42
CA ALA A 222 -78.76 -18.25 20.66
C ALA A 222 -79.91 -17.27 20.42
N GLU A 223 -79.91 -16.53 19.31
CA GLU A 223 -80.99 -15.63 18.90
C GLU A 223 -82.30 -16.41 18.67
N ASN A 224 -82.23 -17.55 17.98
CA ASN A 224 -83.38 -18.44 17.81
C ASN A 224 -83.90 -19.01 19.14
N GLN A 225 -83.00 -19.36 20.07
CA GLN A 225 -83.38 -19.81 21.41
C GLN A 225 -84.05 -18.70 22.23
N LEU A 226 -83.51 -17.48 22.18
CA LEU A 226 -84.13 -16.32 22.82
C LEU A 226 -85.52 -16.06 22.25
N PHE A 227 -85.68 -16.13 20.93
CA PHE A 227 -87.00 -15.99 20.30
C PHE A 227 -87.96 -17.10 20.73
N ALA A 228 -87.51 -18.34 20.84
CA ALA A 228 -88.32 -19.45 21.32
C ALA A 228 -88.75 -19.26 22.79
N ILE A 229 -87.83 -18.84 23.67
CA ILE A 229 -88.13 -18.55 25.08
C ILE A 229 -89.08 -17.35 25.20
N GLN A 230 -88.88 -16.30 24.40
CA GLN A 230 -89.79 -15.15 24.34
C GLN A 230 -91.19 -15.58 23.91
N SER A 231 -91.30 -16.36 22.83
CA SER A 231 -92.59 -16.90 22.36
C SER A 231 -93.27 -17.77 23.42
N GLN A 232 -92.53 -18.65 24.10
CA GLN A 232 -93.08 -19.49 25.18
C GLN A 232 -93.50 -18.63 26.38
N SER A 233 -92.70 -17.65 26.77
CA SER A 233 -93.04 -16.72 27.85
C SER A 233 -94.28 -15.88 27.50
N GLU A 234 -94.43 -15.47 26.24
CA GLU A 234 -95.63 -14.77 25.76
C GLU A 234 -96.85 -15.70 25.78
N GLU A 235 -96.71 -16.95 25.34
CA GLU A 235 -97.77 -17.97 25.40
C GLU A 235 -98.19 -18.27 26.83
N GLU A 236 -97.24 -18.49 27.75
CA GLU A 236 -97.51 -18.66 29.18
C GLU A 236 -98.18 -17.41 29.77
N ARG A 237 -97.74 -16.21 29.39
CA ARG A 237 -98.34 -14.95 29.85
C ARG A 237 -99.78 -14.84 29.37
N MET A 238 -100.05 -15.18 28.10
CA MET A 238 -101.41 -15.20 27.55
C MET A 238 -102.27 -16.28 28.20
N GLY A 239 -101.72 -17.47 28.46
CA GLY A 239 -102.39 -18.55 29.19
C GLY A 239 -102.78 -18.13 30.61
N ARG A 240 -101.83 -17.60 31.39
CA ARG A 240 -102.08 -17.05 32.73
C ARG A 240 -103.12 -15.92 32.71
N GLN A 241 -103.09 -15.08 31.68
CA GLN A 241 -104.07 -14.00 31.54
C GLN A 241 -105.49 -14.56 31.27
N ALA A 242 -105.62 -15.58 30.42
CA ALA A 242 -106.88 -16.27 30.20
C ALA A 242 -107.38 -17.00 31.47
N GLU A 243 -106.48 -17.62 32.24
CA GLU A 243 -106.81 -18.24 33.54
C GLU A 243 -107.30 -17.20 34.55
N LEU A 244 -106.66 -16.02 34.62
CA LEU A 244 -107.13 -14.91 35.45
C LEU A 244 -108.51 -14.40 35.03
N GLU A 245 -108.77 -14.29 33.73
CA GLU A 245 -110.08 -13.90 33.19
C GLU A 245 -111.17 -14.93 33.54
N LEU A 246 -110.84 -16.22 33.46
CA LEU A 246 -111.75 -17.29 33.89
C LEU A 246 -112.01 -17.23 35.39
N ALA A 247 -110.96 -17.07 36.20
CA ALA A 247 -111.05 -16.96 37.65
C ALA A 247 -111.83 -15.72 38.07
N SER A 248 -111.67 -14.57 37.38
CA SER A 248 -112.48 -13.38 37.63
C SER A 248 -113.94 -13.63 37.25
N ALA A 249 -114.22 -14.31 36.13
CA ALA A 249 -115.60 -14.65 35.76
C ALA A 249 -116.23 -15.64 36.75
N GLU A 250 -115.47 -16.59 37.30
CA GLU A 250 -115.93 -17.47 38.38
C GLU A 250 -116.15 -16.72 39.70
N LEU A 251 -115.27 -15.77 40.03
CA LEU A 251 -115.42 -14.88 41.18
C LEU A 251 -116.70 -14.05 41.05
N ASP A 252 -116.95 -13.44 39.89
CA ASP A 252 -118.16 -12.66 39.61
C ASP A 252 -119.41 -13.54 39.75
N ARG A 253 -119.41 -14.76 39.21
CA ARG A 253 -120.52 -15.71 39.41
C ARG A 253 -120.72 -16.11 40.87
N ALA A 254 -119.63 -16.28 41.63
CA ALA A 254 -119.69 -16.59 43.05
C ALA A 254 -120.21 -15.39 43.86
N GLN A 255 -119.82 -14.17 43.50
CA GLN A 255 -120.33 -12.93 44.06
C GLN A 255 -121.83 -12.75 43.74
N ASP A 256 -122.26 -13.01 42.51
CA ASP A 256 -123.68 -13.00 42.13
C ASP A 256 -124.49 -14.01 42.95
N ARG A 257 -123.95 -15.22 43.16
CA ARG A 257 -124.56 -16.24 44.03
C ARG A 257 -124.61 -15.80 45.49
N LEU A 258 -123.53 -15.22 46.02
CA LEU A 258 -123.51 -14.66 47.37
C LEU A 258 -124.56 -13.56 47.51
N ALA A 259 -124.64 -12.62 46.57
CA ALA A 259 -125.63 -11.55 46.56
C ALA A 259 -127.06 -12.09 46.44
N ALA A 260 -127.29 -13.20 45.73
CA ALA A 260 -128.59 -13.87 45.69
C ALA A 260 -128.93 -14.50 47.05
N LEU A 261 -128.00 -15.23 47.66
CA LEU A 261 -128.18 -15.82 49.00
C LEU A 261 -128.34 -14.77 50.10
N GLU A 262 -127.67 -13.61 49.98
CA GLU A 262 -127.85 -12.48 50.89
C GLU A 262 -129.26 -11.89 50.77
N ARG A 263 -129.79 -11.71 49.55
CA ARG A 263 -131.19 -11.29 49.36
C ARG A 263 -132.19 -12.32 49.90
N GLU A 264 -131.92 -13.61 49.72
CA GLU A 264 -132.74 -14.68 50.32
C GLU A 264 -132.68 -14.67 51.84
N LYS A 265 -131.48 -14.44 52.43
CA LYS A 265 -131.30 -14.26 53.87
C LYS A 265 -132.05 -13.05 54.36
N GLU A 266 -131.98 -11.91 53.68
CA GLU A 266 -132.76 -10.71 54.00
C GLU A 266 -134.27 -10.98 53.94
N ALA A 267 -134.73 -11.73 52.94
CA ALA A 267 -136.13 -12.13 52.82
C ALA A 267 -136.57 -13.09 53.95
N LEU A 268 -135.69 -14.01 54.37
CA LEU A 268 -135.94 -14.89 55.52
C LEU A 268 -135.90 -14.14 56.86
N VAL A 269 -135.01 -13.15 57.00
CA VAL A 269 -134.98 -12.24 58.16
C VAL A 269 -136.24 -11.38 58.22
N ALA A 270 -136.74 -10.89 57.08
CA ALA A 270 -138.02 -10.17 57.00
C ALA A 270 -139.22 -11.08 57.36
N LYS A 271 -139.18 -12.37 56.98
CA LYS A 271 -140.16 -13.36 57.43
C LYS A 271 -140.07 -13.65 58.94
N LEU A 272 -138.85 -13.74 59.49
CA LEU A 272 -138.62 -13.89 60.93
C LEU A 272 -139.11 -12.67 61.73
N GLN A 273 -138.94 -11.44 61.21
CA GLN A 273 -139.49 -10.22 61.81
C GLN A 273 -141.03 -10.16 61.75
N HIS A 274 -141.67 -10.88 60.82
CA HIS A 274 -143.12 -11.00 60.72
C HIS A 274 -143.71 -12.08 61.66
N ASP A 275 -142.93 -13.12 61.98
CA ASP A 275 -143.38 -14.25 62.82
C ASP A 275 -143.09 -14.08 64.34
N ASP A 276 -142.44 -12.98 64.76
CA ASP A 276 -141.98 -12.74 66.14
C ASP A 276 -142.97 -12.00 67.10
N VAL A 277 -144.25 -11.79 66.73
CA VAL A 277 -145.28 -11.20 67.64
C VAL A 277 -146.21 -12.24 68.31
N THR A 278 -146.03 -13.54 68.05
CA THR A 278 -146.74 -14.61 68.78
C THR A 278 -145.77 -15.53 69.49
N ALA A 279 -145.65 -15.29 70.80
CA ALA A 279 -144.88 -15.96 71.85
C ALA A 279 -145.10 -17.51 71.96
N PRO A 280 -144.51 -18.24 72.94
CA PRO A 280 -143.29 -18.03 73.75
C PRO A 280 -142.36 -19.29 73.85
N GLY A 281 -141.15 -19.10 74.38
CA GLY A 281 -140.64 -19.98 75.46
C GLY A 281 -139.41 -20.87 75.20
N GLY A 282 -138.40 -20.71 76.05
CA GLY A 282 -137.30 -21.65 76.32
C GLY A 282 -136.13 -21.52 75.33
N GLY A 283 -134.86 -21.34 75.71
CA GLY A 283 -134.17 -21.69 76.94
C GLY A 283 -132.87 -22.40 76.56
N GLY A 284 -131.73 -21.81 76.91
CA GLY A 284 -130.50 -22.56 77.20
C GLY A 284 -129.52 -22.84 76.06
N GLY A 285 -128.40 -22.10 76.09
CA GLY A 285 -127.05 -22.68 76.20
C GLY A 285 -126.51 -23.53 75.05
N GLY A 286 -125.52 -23.00 74.32
CA GLY A 286 -124.74 -23.81 73.39
C GLY A 286 -123.61 -23.12 72.63
N ALA A 287 -123.18 -21.93 73.06
CA ALA A 287 -122.02 -21.24 72.53
C ALA A 287 -120.72 -21.90 73.04
N ARG A 288 -120.23 -22.95 72.36
CA ARG A 288 -118.84 -23.43 72.57
C ARG A 288 -118.24 -24.36 71.50
N GLY A 289 -118.99 -24.79 70.49
CA GLY A 289 -118.51 -25.78 69.50
C GLY A 289 -117.88 -25.21 68.22
N THR A 290 -118.31 -24.05 67.72
CA THR A 290 -117.90 -23.51 66.41
C THR A 290 -116.61 -22.69 66.45
N ALA A 291 -116.24 -22.14 67.61
CA ALA A 291 -114.97 -21.44 67.81
C ALA A 291 -113.77 -22.43 67.82
N ALA A 292 -113.96 -23.66 68.28
CA ALA A 292 -112.91 -24.68 68.33
C ALA A 292 -112.52 -25.22 66.93
N ALA A 293 -113.49 -25.35 66.02
CA ALA A 293 -113.24 -25.81 64.65
C ALA A 293 -112.56 -24.74 63.76
N ALA A 294 -112.96 -23.47 63.91
CA ALA A 294 -112.27 -22.35 63.25
C ALA A 294 -110.86 -22.12 63.81
N ALA A 295 -110.68 -22.27 65.14
CA ALA A 295 -109.36 -22.24 65.76
C ALA A 295 -108.46 -23.38 65.25
N ALA A 296 -108.99 -24.60 65.07
CA ALA A 296 -108.23 -25.74 64.54
C ALA A 296 -107.78 -25.54 63.08
N SER A 297 -108.63 -24.97 62.21
CA SER A 297 -108.29 -24.67 60.81
C SER A 297 -107.20 -23.59 60.71
N ILE A 298 -107.30 -22.52 61.51
CA ILE A 298 -106.26 -21.48 61.61
C ILE A 298 -104.96 -22.06 62.17
N GLU A 299 -105.05 -22.98 63.13
CA GLU A 299 -103.88 -23.66 63.68
C GLU A 299 -103.22 -24.58 62.65
N GLU A 300 -103.99 -25.20 61.75
CA GLU A 300 -103.47 -26.03 60.66
C GLU A 300 -102.84 -25.20 59.54
N THR A 301 -103.41 -24.06 59.15
CA THR A 301 -102.78 -23.14 58.18
C THR A 301 -101.51 -22.51 58.75
N LEU A 302 -101.50 -22.13 60.02
CA LEU A 302 -100.28 -21.66 60.69
C LEU A 302 -99.21 -22.75 60.76
N ARG A 303 -99.59 -24.03 60.92
CA ARG A 303 -98.64 -25.17 60.89
C ARG A 303 -98.03 -25.37 59.51
N THR A 304 -98.82 -25.29 58.44
CA THR A 304 -98.32 -25.43 57.06
C THR A 304 -97.45 -24.24 56.66
N GLU A 305 -97.83 -23.01 57.04
CA GLU A 305 -97.01 -21.81 56.81
C GLU A 305 -95.70 -21.85 57.60
N LEU A 306 -95.74 -22.31 58.86
CA LEU A 306 -94.53 -22.54 59.65
C LEU A 306 -93.65 -23.64 59.03
N ALA A 307 -94.24 -24.66 58.40
CA ALA A 307 -93.50 -25.71 57.70
C ALA A 307 -92.83 -25.18 56.43
N THR A 308 -93.53 -24.39 55.60
CA THR A 308 -92.94 -23.77 54.39
C THR A 308 -91.88 -22.74 54.75
N GLN A 309 -92.09 -21.94 55.81
CA GLN A 309 -91.07 -21.02 56.32
C GLN A 309 -89.82 -21.75 56.84
N ARG A 310 -89.98 -22.91 57.50
CA ARG A 310 -88.85 -23.75 57.93
C ARG A 310 -88.10 -24.33 56.73
N GLU A 311 -88.80 -24.75 55.70
CA GLU A 311 -88.20 -25.28 54.48
C GLU A 311 -87.44 -24.19 53.70
N LEU A 312 -88.03 -23.00 53.57
CA LEU A 312 -87.37 -21.85 52.95
C LEU A 312 -86.15 -21.40 53.77
N ALA A 313 -86.27 -21.35 55.09
CA ALA A 313 -85.14 -21.07 55.98
C ALA A 313 -84.07 -22.18 55.94
N PHE A 314 -84.41 -23.40 55.57
CA PHE A 314 -83.44 -24.48 55.34
C PHE A 314 -82.75 -24.31 53.98
N ARG A 315 -83.49 -24.02 52.91
CA ARG A 315 -82.92 -23.72 51.58
C ARG A 315 -81.97 -22.53 51.60
N LEU A 316 -82.39 -21.40 52.19
CA LEU A 316 -81.51 -20.23 52.34
C LEU A 316 -80.28 -20.50 53.19
N ARG A 317 -80.38 -21.35 54.22
CA ARG A 317 -79.20 -21.77 55.01
C ARG A 317 -78.23 -22.61 54.19
N ASN A 318 -78.74 -23.50 53.33
CA ASN A 318 -77.90 -24.31 52.46
C ASN A 318 -77.25 -23.49 51.35
N GLU A 319 -77.99 -22.56 50.74
CA GLU A 319 -77.44 -21.62 49.75
C GLU A 319 -76.38 -20.71 50.38
N LEU A 320 -76.63 -20.17 51.58
CA LEU A 320 -75.63 -19.41 52.33
C LEU A 320 -74.41 -20.27 52.70
N ALA A 321 -74.60 -21.54 53.03
CA ALA A 321 -73.49 -22.46 53.30
C ALA A 321 -72.68 -22.76 52.03
N ALA A 322 -73.34 -22.95 50.89
CA ALA A 322 -72.69 -23.21 49.61
C ALA A 322 -71.88 -22.00 49.12
N VAL A 323 -72.45 -20.79 49.17
CA VAL A 323 -71.75 -19.55 48.79
C VAL A 323 -70.59 -19.26 49.73
N ARG A 324 -70.72 -19.57 51.03
CA ARG A 324 -69.61 -19.46 51.98
C ARG A 324 -68.48 -20.44 51.65
N ALA A 325 -68.81 -21.70 51.35
CA ALA A 325 -67.82 -22.70 50.96
C ALA A 325 -67.09 -22.31 49.66
N GLU A 326 -67.82 -21.82 48.64
CA GLU A 326 -67.22 -21.34 47.39
C GLU A 326 -66.32 -20.11 47.63
N SER A 327 -66.74 -19.19 48.49
CA SER A 327 -65.92 -18.03 48.88
C SER A 327 -64.68 -18.43 49.68
N GLU A 328 -64.76 -19.47 50.51
CA GLU A 328 -63.62 -20.03 51.26
C GLU A 328 -62.65 -20.72 50.31
N GLU A 329 -63.13 -21.51 49.35
CA GLU A 329 -62.30 -22.18 48.34
C GLU A 329 -61.54 -21.17 47.45
N VAL A 330 -62.21 -20.12 46.98
CA VAL A 330 -61.55 -19.04 46.21
C VAL A 330 -60.52 -18.31 47.07
N ARG A 331 -60.81 -18.09 48.36
CA ARG A 331 -59.87 -17.45 49.29
C ARG A 331 -58.63 -18.31 49.50
N GLU A 332 -58.79 -19.62 49.73
CA GLU A 332 -57.66 -20.56 49.85
C GLU A 332 -56.84 -20.65 48.55
N MET A 333 -57.48 -20.64 47.39
CA MET A 333 -56.81 -20.62 46.09
C MET A 333 -56.00 -19.32 45.88
N LEU A 334 -56.53 -18.17 46.30
CA LEU A 334 -55.80 -16.90 46.23
C LEU A 334 -54.65 -16.85 47.25
N GLU A 335 -54.85 -17.41 48.45
CA GLU A 335 -53.83 -17.48 49.50
C GLU A 335 -52.65 -18.36 49.05
N THR A 336 -52.92 -19.54 48.48
CA THR A 336 -51.89 -20.43 47.92
C THR A 336 -51.15 -19.80 46.74
N ARG A 337 -51.84 -19.10 45.83
CA ARG A 337 -51.18 -18.35 44.73
C ARG A 337 -50.30 -17.22 45.27
N LEU A 338 -50.78 -16.51 46.29
CA LEU A 338 -50.06 -15.40 46.90
C LEU A 338 -48.83 -15.89 47.66
N GLU A 339 -48.92 -17.03 48.36
CA GLU A 339 -47.77 -17.73 48.95
C GLU A 339 -46.77 -18.19 47.88
N GLY A 340 -47.24 -18.74 46.76
CA GLY A 340 -46.38 -19.11 45.63
C GLY A 340 -45.61 -17.92 45.05
N VAL A 341 -46.29 -16.80 44.81
CA VAL A 341 -45.64 -15.57 44.32
C VAL A 341 -44.66 -15.02 45.36
N LYS A 342 -45.03 -15.00 46.65
CA LYS A 342 -44.12 -14.59 47.74
C LYS A 342 -42.87 -15.47 47.80
N ALA A 343 -43.02 -16.79 47.64
CA ALA A 343 -41.88 -17.71 47.63
C ALA A 343 -40.95 -17.45 46.44
N THR A 344 -41.50 -17.22 45.24
CA THR A 344 -40.67 -16.87 44.07
C THR A 344 -39.97 -15.53 44.22
N LEU A 345 -40.64 -14.53 44.81
CA LEU A 345 -40.04 -13.23 45.10
C LEU A 345 -38.89 -13.37 46.09
N ALA A 346 -39.10 -14.08 47.21
CA ALA A 346 -38.07 -14.33 48.21
C ALA A 346 -36.87 -15.10 47.61
N ALA A 347 -37.11 -16.08 46.74
CA ALA A 347 -36.03 -16.79 46.04
C ALA A 347 -35.24 -15.87 45.11
N THR A 348 -35.91 -14.97 44.38
CA THR A 348 -35.23 -13.99 43.52
C THR A 348 -34.45 -12.95 44.32
N GLU A 349 -34.98 -12.49 45.46
CA GLU A 349 -34.30 -11.56 46.37
C GLU A 349 -33.07 -12.21 46.99
N GLN A 350 -33.17 -13.47 47.43
CA GLN A 350 -32.01 -14.23 47.92
C GLN A 350 -30.94 -14.42 46.83
N HIS A 351 -31.35 -14.70 45.59
CA HIS A 351 -30.41 -14.82 44.48
C HIS A 351 -29.74 -13.48 44.15
N ALA A 352 -30.49 -12.38 44.16
CA ALA A 352 -29.95 -11.04 43.97
C ALA A 352 -28.97 -10.67 45.10
N ALA A 353 -29.32 -10.94 46.36
CA ALA A 353 -28.44 -10.71 47.50
C ALA A 353 -27.16 -11.55 47.43
N ALA A 354 -27.26 -12.82 47.00
CA ALA A 354 -26.08 -13.66 46.78
C ALA A 354 -25.18 -13.11 45.67
N LEU A 355 -25.76 -12.60 44.57
CA LEU A 355 -25.00 -11.95 43.50
C LEU A 355 -24.35 -10.64 43.96
N GLU A 356 -25.04 -9.86 44.80
CA GLU A 356 -24.49 -8.64 45.41
C GLU A 356 -23.34 -8.97 46.37
N GLU A 357 -23.46 -10.02 47.18
CA GLU A 357 -22.39 -10.51 48.05
C GLU A 357 -21.20 -11.04 47.22
N GLU A 358 -21.45 -11.78 46.13
CA GLU A 358 -20.40 -12.21 45.19
C GLU A 358 -19.73 -11.02 44.52
N LEU A 359 -20.47 -9.96 44.15
CA LEU A 359 -19.93 -8.73 43.59
C LEU A 359 -19.13 -7.93 44.63
N ALA A 360 -19.58 -7.91 45.89
CA ALA A 360 -18.87 -7.26 46.99
C ALA A 360 -17.63 -8.03 47.43
N ALA A 361 -17.64 -9.36 47.33
CA ALA A 361 -16.51 -10.24 47.61
C ALA A 361 -15.45 -10.22 46.48
N ARG A 362 -15.78 -9.66 45.30
CA ARG A 362 -14.77 -9.45 44.26
C ARG A 362 -13.73 -8.44 44.76
N PRO A 363 -12.43 -8.72 44.57
CA PRO A 363 -11.40 -7.80 44.98
C PRO A 363 -11.62 -6.44 44.30
N THR A 364 -11.56 -5.36 45.09
CA THR A 364 -11.66 -4.00 44.55
C THR A 364 -10.54 -3.76 43.54
N GLN A 365 -10.74 -2.84 42.59
CA GLN A 365 -9.70 -2.50 41.59
C GLN A 365 -8.36 -2.17 42.25
N GLN A 366 -8.38 -1.51 43.40
CA GLN A 366 -7.20 -1.22 44.21
C GLN A 366 -6.52 -2.49 44.76
N GLN A 367 -7.28 -3.47 45.27
CA GLN A 367 -6.73 -4.75 45.72
C GLN A 367 -6.19 -5.60 44.56
N LEU A 368 -6.81 -5.52 43.38
CA LEU A 368 -6.29 -6.14 42.16
C LEU A 368 -5.02 -5.46 41.65
N GLU A 369 -4.93 -4.14 41.75
CA GLU A 369 -3.74 -3.36 41.44
C GLU A 369 -2.61 -3.63 42.44
N GLU A 370 -2.94 -3.76 43.71
CA GLU A 370 -2.01 -4.13 44.77
C GLU A 370 -1.52 -5.58 44.61
N LEU A 371 -2.40 -6.54 44.32
CA LEU A 371 -2.01 -7.92 44.00
C LEU A 371 -1.17 -7.99 42.71
N ARG A 372 -1.47 -7.16 41.70
CA ARG A 372 -0.64 -7.03 40.50
C ARG A 372 0.71 -6.40 40.79
N ALA A 373 0.77 -5.42 41.69
CA ALA A 373 2.01 -4.81 42.14
C ALA A 373 2.84 -5.82 42.95
N GLN A 374 2.22 -6.56 43.87
CA GLN A 374 2.85 -7.65 44.63
C GLN A 374 3.31 -8.77 43.69
N LEU A 375 2.55 -9.11 42.65
CA LEU A 375 2.95 -10.05 41.60
C LEU A 375 4.12 -9.51 40.78
N ARG A 376 4.15 -8.22 40.40
CA ARG A 376 5.31 -7.62 39.72
C ARG A 376 6.55 -7.63 40.61
N VAL A 377 6.40 -7.34 41.89
CA VAL A 377 7.50 -7.38 42.87
C VAL A 377 7.98 -8.82 43.07
N LEU A 378 7.08 -9.80 43.19
CA LEU A 378 7.44 -11.22 43.25
C LEU A 378 8.05 -11.72 41.93
N GLN A 379 7.63 -11.16 40.79
CA GLN A 379 8.19 -11.46 39.48
C GLN A 379 9.58 -10.84 39.32
N ALA A 380 9.82 -9.64 39.84
CA ALA A 380 11.13 -8.98 39.86
C ALA A 380 12.10 -9.64 40.86
N ILE A 381 11.60 -10.20 41.96
CA ILE A 381 12.41 -10.94 42.94
C ILE A 381 12.68 -12.38 42.46
N GLY A 382 11.72 -13.01 41.77
CA GLY A 382 11.85 -14.36 41.20
C GLY A 382 12.63 -14.41 39.89
N TYR A 383 12.61 -13.32 39.12
CA TYR A 383 13.42 -13.12 37.93
C TYR A 383 14.33 -11.92 38.17
N ASN A 384 15.54 -12.22 38.66
CA ASN A 384 16.65 -11.27 38.76
C ASN A 384 17.05 -10.77 37.36
N THR A 385 16.27 -9.86 36.79
CA THR A 385 16.60 -9.09 35.59
C THR A 385 16.64 -7.63 35.99
N MET A 386 17.90 -7.19 36.13
CA MET A 386 18.37 -5.82 36.21
C MET A 386 17.46 -4.83 35.45
N ASP A 387 16.71 -4.03 36.20
CA ASP A 387 16.32 -2.70 35.75
C ASP A 387 17.56 -1.81 35.89
N VAL A 388 18.15 -1.46 34.74
CA VAL A 388 19.05 -0.32 34.61
C VAL A 388 18.23 0.77 33.93
N ASP A 389 17.81 1.74 34.75
CA ASP A 389 17.64 3.18 34.52
C ASP A 389 17.68 3.69 33.06
N GLY A 390 16.87 4.63 32.60
CA GLY A 390 15.92 5.58 33.18
C GLY A 390 15.07 6.17 32.02
N ASP A 391 14.13 7.10 32.19
CA ASP A 391 14.19 8.30 33.01
C ASP A 391 12.78 8.83 33.35
N ASP A 392 12.70 9.45 34.53
CA ASP A 392 12.11 10.76 34.84
C ASP A 392 10.64 11.10 34.49
N ASP A 393 9.75 10.95 35.48
CA ASP A 393 9.09 12.08 36.16
C ASP A 393 8.20 11.61 37.34
N ALA A 394 8.76 11.50 38.56
CA ALA A 394 8.03 11.54 39.84
C ALA A 394 8.96 11.62 41.06
N ALA A 395 9.85 12.62 41.10
CA ALA A 395 10.58 12.97 42.31
C ALA A 395 9.66 13.70 43.31
N ALA A 396 8.99 12.97 44.22
CA ALA A 396 8.38 13.60 45.41
C ALA A 396 8.01 12.69 46.61
N ALA A 397 8.16 11.36 46.59
CA ALA A 397 7.53 10.53 47.64
C ALA A 397 8.34 9.33 48.15
N ALA A 398 9.66 9.49 48.38
CA ALA A 398 10.52 8.42 48.89
C ALA A 398 11.39 8.87 50.09
N SER A 399 10.77 9.33 51.18
CA SER A 399 11.47 9.59 52.45
C SER A 399 10.82 8.99 53.71
N ALA A 400 9.97 7.96 53.59
CA ALA A 400 9.17 7.52 54.75
C ALA A 400 9.00 6.01 54.97
N ALA A 401 9.81 5.11 54.38
CA ALA A 401 9.57 3.66 54.54
C ALA A 401 10.83 2.80 54.74
N ALA A 402 11.90 3.36 55.30
CA ALA A 402 13.11 2.62 55.70
C ALA A 402 13.18 2.38 57.23
N ALA A 403 12.04 2.14 57.89
CA ALA A 403 11.98 2.08 59.36
C ALA A 403 11.12 0.93 59.94
N ALA A 404 11.05 -0.23 59.29
CA ALA A 404 10.43 -1.41 59.91
C ALA A 404 11.08 -2.73 59.47
N ALA A 405 12.37 -2.86 59.74
CA ALA A 405 12.94 -4.16 60.06
C ALA A 405 12.51 -4.52 61.48
N ALA A 406 11.69 -5.55 61.66
CA ALA A 406 11.81 -6.56 62.74
C ALA A 406 10.53 -7.39 62.91
N ALA A 407 10.73 -8.71 62.87
CA ALA A 407 10.12 -9.75 63.72
C ALA A 407 9.20 -10.78 63.05
N GLY A 408 9.67 -12.03 63.11
CA GLY A 408 8.85 -13.24 63.27
C GLY A 408 8.56 -14.02 61.99
N SER A 409 9.36 -15.04 61.66
CA SER A 409 9.10 -16.47 62.01
C SER A 409 8.20 -17.14 60.96
N GLY A 410 8.51 -18.26 60.30
CA GLY A 410 9.45 -19.35 60.56
C GLY A 410 8.72 -20.68 60.36
N GLY A 411 9.29 -21.60 59.53
CA GLY A 411 8.86 -23.00 59.34
C GLY A 411 7.84 -23.20 58.20
N GLY A 412 8.05 -24.01 57.16
CA GLY A 412 8.52 -25.40 57.07
C GLY A 412 7.42 -26.14 56.28
N GLY A 413 7.61 -26.63 55.06
CA GLY A 413 8.39 -27.80 54.69
C GLY A 413 7.51 -29.06 54.69
N GLY A 414 7.26 -29.69 53.52
CA GLY A 414 6.76 -31.07 53.48
C GLY A 414 5.88 -31.47 52.29
N ASN A 415 6.48 -32.19 51.34
CA ASN A 415 5.86 -33.00 50.30
C ASN A 415 4.83 -34.02 50.83
N ALA A 416 3.79 -34.31 50.04
CA ALA A 416 3.25 -35.66 49.91
C ALA A 416 2.62 -35.85 48.52
N ALA A 417 3.17 -36.81 47.79
CA ALA A 417 2.66 -37.33 46.54
C ALA A 417 1.61 -38.42 46.78
N ALA A 418 0.88 -38.71 45.71
CA ALA A 418 0.29 -40.00 45.33
C ALA A 418 -1.21 -40.24 45.59
N SER A 419 -1.89 -40.34 44.44
CA SER A 419 -2.74 -41.48 44.05
C SER A 419 -4.12 -41.62 44.69
N GLY A 420 -5.13 -41.21 43.92
CA GLY A 420 -5.96 -42.22 43.25
C GLY A 420 -7.39 -42.40 43.75
N ARG A 421 -8.31 -42.02 42.84
CA ARG A 421 -9.43 -42.86 42.34
C ARG A 421 -10.82 -42.61 42.93
N GLY A 422 -11.78 -42.51 42.00
CA GLY A 422 -13.23 -42.43 42.20
C GLY A 422 -13.70 -40.98 42.12
N GLY A 423 -14.53 -40.53 41.18
CA GLY A 423 -15.51 -41.20 40.35
C GLY A 423 -16.75 -40.30 40.37
N GLY A 424 -17.12 -39.73 39.22
CA GLY A 424 -18.43 -39.11 39.00
C GLY A 424 -18.52 -37.59 39.12
N LEU A 425 -18.00 -36.84 38.12
CA LEU A 425 -18.45 -35.47 37.81
C LEU A 425 -18.39 -35.25 36.28
N GLY A 426 -19.20 -36.01 35.54
CA GLY A 426 -19.21 -36.04 34.07
C GLY A 426 -20.01 -34.91 33.37
N ALA A 427 -20.36 -33.82 34.05
CA ALA A 427 -21.09 -32.70 33.43
C ALA A 427 -20.55 -31.32 33.85
N ALA A 428 -20.13 -31.17 35.11
CA ALA A 428 -19.54 -29.92 35.61
C ALA A 428 -18.16 -29.64 35.00
N GLY A 429 -17.28 -30.66 34.89
CA GLY A 429 -15.94 -30.49 34.29
C GLY A 429 -15.96 -30.18 32.79
N SER A 430 -17.04 -30.49 32.07
CA SER A 430 -17.18 -30.14 30.65
C SER A 430 -17.60 -28.68 30.46
N LEU A 431 -18.51 -28.19 31.31
CA LEU A 431 -18.93 -26.79 31.29
C LEU A 431 -17.82 -25.88 31.83
N GLU A 432 -17.17 -26.30 32.92
CA GLU A 432 -16.03 -25.61 33.52
C GLU A 432 -14.82 -25.58 32.57
N ALA A 433 -14.50 -26.67 31.87
CA ALA A 433 -13.47 -26.67 30.83
C ALA A 433 -13.82 -25.77 29.64
N MET A 434 -15.10 -25.73 29.23
CA MET A 434 -15.56 -24.85 28.16
C MET A 434 -15.53 -23.37 28.58
N LEU A 435 -15.90 -23.08 29.82
CA LEU A 435 -15.82 -21.73 30.40
C LEU A 435 -14.38 -21.28 30.59
N LEU A 436 -13.47 -22.15 31.05
CA LEU A 436 -12.03 -21.86 31.12
C LEU A 436 -11.42 -21.65 29.74
N SER A 437 -11.80 -22.45 28.75
CA SER A 437 -11.37 -22.26 27.36
C SER A 437 -11.89 -20.94 26.80
N LYS A 438 -13.14 -20.57 27.09
CA LYS A 438 -13.73 -19.31 26.64
C LYS A 438 -13.14 -18.11 27.38
N ASN A 439 -12.84 -18.25 28.66
CA ASN A 439 -12.17 -17.23 29.47
C ASN A 439 -10.74 -17.00 28.95
N ARG A 440 -9.94 -18.04 28.73
CA ARG A 440 -8.61 -17.93 28.09
C ARG A 440 -8.67 -17.32 26.69
N HIS A 441 -9.70 -17.64 25.91
CA HIS A 441 -9.90 -17.06 24.58
C HIS A 441 -10.24 -15.56 24.68
N LEU A 442 -11.14 -15.17 25.58
CA LEU A 442 -11.48 -13.78 25.84
C LEU A 442 -10.30 -13.00 26.44
N GLU A 443 -9.46 -13.63 27.27
CA GLU A 443 -8.20 -13.06 27.76
C GLU A 443 -7.22 -12.82 26.61
N HIS A 444 -7.07 -13.78 25.70
CA HIS A 444 -6.24 -13.63 24.51
C HIS A 444 -6.78 -12.54 23.58
N GLU A 445 -8.09 -12.49 23.32
CA GLU A 445 -8.72 -11.42 22.55
C GLU A 445 -8.54 -10.05 23.22
N LEU A 446 -8.70 -9.96 24.54
CA LEU A 446 -8.46 -8.74 25.30
C LEU A 446 -6.98 -8.30 25.18
N THR A 447 -6.05 -9.25 25.19
CA THR A 447 -4.62 -8.98 25.05
C THR A 447 -4.30 -8.51 23.63
N MET A 448 -4.88 -9.15 22.61
CA MET A 448 -4.73 -8.76 21.20
C MET A 448 -5.35 -7.39 20.91
N VAL A 449 -6.51 -7.09 21.49
CA VAL A 449 -7.14 -5.77 21.37
C VAL A 449 -6.30 -4.71 22.08
N LYS A 450 -5.73 -5.00 23.26
CA LYS A 450 -4.80 -4.09 23.94
C LYS A 450 -3.54 -3.83 23.11
N LEU A 451 -2.96 -4.86 22.49
CA LEU A 451 -1.82 -4.72 21.60
C LEU A 451 -2.17 -3.83 20.40
N ARG A 452 -3.30 -4.08 19.74
CA ARG A 452 -3.79 -3.22 18.65
C ARG A 452 -4.03 -1.77 19.09
N VAL A 453 -4.51 -1.54 20.31
CA VAL A 453 -4.66 -0.19 20.86
C VAL A 453 -3.30 0.48 21.08
N VAL A 454 -2.28 -0.27 21.51
CA VAL A 454 -0.91 0.24 21.62
C VAL A 454 -0.33 0.54 20.24
N ASP A 455 -0.49 -0.36 19.27
CA ASP A 455 0.00 -0.18 17.90
C ASP A 455 -0.65 1.06 17.24
N VAL A 456 -1.98 1.19 17.33
CA VAL A 456 -2.71 2.36 16.79
C VAL A 456 -2.33 3.65 17.52
N ARG A 457 -2.04 3.60 18.82
CA ARG A 457 -1.53 4.77 19.56
C ARG A 457 -0.12 5.14 19.10
N GLN A 458 0.77 4.18 18.91
CA GLN A 458 2.10 4.43 18.38
C GLN A 458 2.05 5.01 16.96
N GLU A 459 1.14 4.49 16.10
CA GLU A 459 0.90 5.05 14.78
C GLU A 459 0.35 6.48 14.85
N ALA A 460 -0.56 6.77 15.79
CA ALA A 460 -1.09 8.12 16.00
C ALA A 460 -0.02 9.09 16.53
N ASP A 461 0.80 8.66 17.48
CA ASP A 461 1.89 9.46 18.04
C ASP A 461 2.97 9.75 16.98
N ALA A 462 3.31 8.75 16.16
CA ALA A 462 4.23 8.92 15.02
C ALA A 462 3.66 9.86 13.96
N ALA A 463 2.35 9.77 13.66
CA ALA A 463 1.68 10.68 12.73
C ALA A 463 1.64 12.12 13.26
N LEU A 464 1.41 12.31 14.57
CA LEU A 464 1.45 13.62 15.23
C LEU A 464 2.86 14.21 15.22
N ALA A 465 3.89 13.41 15.50
CA ALA A 465 5.29 13.86 15.42
C ALA A 465 5.65 14.29 13.98
N HIS A 466 5.24 13.52 12.97
CA HIS A 466 5.47 13.88 11.57
C HIS A 466 4.68 15.12 11.14
N ALA A 467 3.46 15.33 11.65
CA ALA A 467 2.70 16.54 11.41
C ALA A 467 3.39 17.78 12.01
N ALA A 468 3.88 17.67 13.25
CA ALA A 468 4.64 18.74 13.90
C ALA A 468 5.93 19.06 13.12
N GLU A 469 6.65 18.05 12.64
CA GLU A 469 7.84 18.24 11.80
C GLU A 469 7.49 18.99 10.50
N LEU A 470 6.43 18.60 9.80
CA LEU A 470 5.97 19.29 8.60
C LEU A 470 5.54 20.74 8.87
N GLU A 471 4.91 21.02 10.02
CA GLU A 471 4.58 22.39 10.43
C GLU A 471 5.83 23.23 10.68
N THR A 472 6.86 22.66 11.30
CA THR A 472 8.15 23.37 11.48
C THR A 472 8.84 23.64 10.15
N GLN A 473 8.87 22.65 9.24
CA GLN A 473 9.44 22.82 7.90
C GLN A 473 8.67 23.87 7.09
N LEU A 474 7.34 23.92 7.21
CA LEU A 474 6.52 24.94 6.56
C LEU A 474 6.82 26.34 7.14
N ALA A 475 6.95 26.46 8.45
CA ALA A 475 7.30 27.73 9.10
C ALA A 475 8.70 28.22 8.67
N GLU A 476 9.67 27.31 8.56
CA GLU A 476 11.01 27.61 8.05
C GLU A 476 10.99 28.05 6.58
N GLN A 477 10.23 27.37 5.73
CA GLN A 477 10.08 27.75 4.32
C GLN A 477 9.40 29.12 4.17
N VAL A 478 8.36 29.40 4.96
CA VAL A 478 7.70 30.71 4.95
C VAL A 478 8.65 31.81 5.43
N ALA A 479 9.44 31.57 6.46
CA ALA A 479 10.46 32.51 6.93
C ALA A 479 11.54 32.77 5.87
N LEU A 480 11.99 31.71 5.18
CA LEU A 480 12.97 31.81 4.10
C LEU A 480 12.40 32.59 2.90
N VAL A 481 11.17 32.31 2.48
CA VAL A 481 10.51 33.05 1.39
C VAL A 481 10.40 34.52 1.76
N ARG A 482 9.96 34.83 2.98
CA ARG A 482 9.90 36.22 3.46
C ARG A 482 11.27 36.89 3.44
N GLN A 483 12.32 36.18 3.85
CA GLN A 483 13.68 36.71 3.79
C GLN A 483 14.14 36.95 2.35
N MET A 484 13.84 36.03 1.42
CA MET A 484 14.14 36.21 -0.01
C MET A 484 13.35 37.37 -0.62
N GLU A 485 12.10 37.59 -0.21
CA GLU A 485 11.30 38.74 -0.62
C GLU A 485 11.89 40.05 -0.11
N GLU A 486 12.31 40.11 1.16
CA GLU A 486 13.00 41.26 1.74
C GLU A 486 14.34 41.53 1.02
N ASP A 487 15.11 40.49 0.71
CA ASP A 487 16.39 40.59 -0.02
C ASP A 487 16.18 41.03 -1.48
N LEU A 488 15.14 40.56 -2.16
CA LEU A 488 14.78 41.01 -3.52
C LEU A 488 14.31 42.46 -3.52
N LEU A 489 13.54 42.89 -2.52
CA LEU A 489 13.14 44.29 -2.35
C LEU A 489 14.36 45.18 -2.06
N ALA A 490 15.30 44.71 -1.24
CA ALA A 490 16.55 45.41 -0.97
C ALA A 490 17.44 45.51 -2.21
N SER A 491 17.56 44.42 -3.00
CA SER A 491 18.29 44.39 -4.27
C SER A 491 17.67 45.36 -5.29
N ARG A 492 16.34 45.36 -5.41
CA ARG A 492 15.63 46.26 -6.33
C ARG A 492 15.72 47.73 -5.89
N ALA A 493 15.76 48.00 -4.57
CA ALA A 493 16.01 49.33 -4.03
C ALA A 493 17.48 49.77 -4.26
N ALA A 494 18.43 48.85 -4.21
CA ALA A 494 19.84 49.10 -4.55
C ALA A 494 20.00 49.36 -6.06
N GLU A 495 19.35 48.57 -6.93
CA GLU A 495 19.29 48.79 -8.38
C GLU A 495 18.64 50.13 -8.72
N ALA A 496 17.58 50.54 -8.02
CA ALA A 496 16.95 51.85 -8.21
C ALA A 496 17.88 53.01 -7.79
N ARG A 497 18.73 52.81 -6.77
CA ARG A 497 19.76 53.79 -6.36
C ARG A 497 20.93 53.85 -7.33
N LEU A 498 21.35 52.72 -7.90
CA LEU A 498 22.36 52.62 -8.96
C LEU A 498 21.84 53.25 -10.27
N ALA A 499 20.60 53.00 -10.66
CA ALA A 499 19.95 53.60 -11.83
C ALA A 499 19.78 55.12 -11.72
N ALA A 500 19.63 55.66 -10.50
CA ALA A 500 19.63 57.10 -10.26
C ALA A 500 21.04 57.73 -10.25
N GLY A 501 22.10 56.93 -10.19
CA GLY A 501 23.49 57.39 -10.06
C GLY A 501 24.31 57.43 -11.36
N THR A 502 23.86 56.81 -12.45
CA THR A 502 24.65 56.68 -13.69
C THR A 502 23.92 57.19 -14.91
N GLY A 503 24.07 58.49 -15.18
CA GLY A 503 23.89 59.07 -16.50
C GLY A 503 25.23 59.50 -17.09
N CYS A 504 25.94 58.61 -17.79
CA CYS A 504 26.83 58.97 -18.92
C CYS A 504 27.43 57.74 -19.63
N MET A 505 27.13 57.65 -20.93
CA MET A 505 27.94 57.14 -22.06
C MET A 505 28.32 55.66 -22.23
N ALA A 506 28.25 55.27 -23.52
CA ALA A 506 28.37 53.95 -24.15
C ALA A 506 29.83 53.60 -24.56
N PRO A 507 30.09 52.62 -25.46
CA PRO A 507 30.12 51.18 -25.18
C PRO A 507 31.45 50.52 -25.62
N GLY A 508 31.72 49.31 -25.11
CA GLY A 508 32.63 48.35 -25.75
C GLY A 508 33.84 47.95 -24.91
N GLY A 509 34.13 46.64 -24.89
CA GLY A 509 35.41 46.12 -24.41
C GLY A 509 35.35 44.81 -23.63
N SER A 510 35.35 43.71 -24.39
CA SER A 510 36.05 42.45 -24.12
C SER A 510 36.23 41.96 -22.67
N ALA A 511 35.56 40.84 -22.38
CA ALA A 511 35.83 40.02 -21.21
C ALA A 511 37.29 39.52 -21.21
N SER A 512 38.01 39.79 -20.13
CA SER A 512 39.27 39.13 -19.78
C SER A 512 39.40 39.14 -18.26
N THR A 513 39.25 37.96 -17.66
CA THR A 513 39.67 37.67 -16.29
C THR A 513 41.16 37.97 -16.12
N PRO A 514 41.58 38.48 -14.95
CA PRO A 514 42.55 37.68 -14.21
C PRO A 514 42.34 37.68 -12.69
N ASN A 515 42.39 36.46 -12.16
CA ASN A 515 43.17 35.99 -11.02
C ASN A 515 43.46 36.94 -9.85
N VAL A 516 42.95 36.51 -8.69
CA VAL A 516 43.18 37.06 -7.35
C VAL A 516 44.55 36.60 -6.82
N ALA A 517 45.50 37.53 -6.67
CA ALA A 517 46.62 37.38 -5.74
C ALA A 517 47.31 38.73 -5.46
N GLY A 518 47.27 39.17 -4.20
CA GLY A 518 48.24 40.11 -3.63
C GLY A 518 47.67 41.43 -3.11
N LEU A 519 47.61 41.59 -1.78
CA LEU A 519 48.58 42.38 -1.00
C LEU A 519 47.93 42.90 0.30
N VAL A 520 48.48 42.46 1.41
CA VAL A 520 48.20 42.98 2.76
C VAL A 520 49.23 44.07 3.04
N SER A 521 48.82 45.33 3.23
CA SER A 521 49.44 46.30 4.16
C SER A 521 48.80 47.69 4.10
N ALA A 522 48.09 48.02 5.18
CA ALA A 522 48.13 49.30 5.93
C ALA A 522 47.55 50.60 5.28
N PRO A 523 47.18 51.61 6.10
CA PRO A 523 45.83 52.19 6.12
C PRO A 523 45.80 53.65 5.63
N SER A 524 44.65 54.12 5.12
CA SER A 524 44.16 55.52 5.21
C SER A 524 42.92 55.72 4.34
N GLY A 525 41.93 56.43 4.88
CA GLY A 525 41.07 57.32 4.10
C GLY A 525 39.72 56.74 3.66
N ASP A 526 38.67 57.24 4.30
CA ASP A 526 37.27 57.19 3.87
C ASP A 526 37.12 57.36 2.35
N VAL A 527 36.59 56.34 1.68
CA VAL A 527 35.39 56.31 0.80
C VAL A 527 35.38 54.91 0.15
N ASP A 528 35.04 53.85 0.89
CA ASP A 528 34.68 52.52 0.32
C ASP A 528 33.98 51.58 1.34
N ASP A 529 33.10 52.11 2.20
CA ASP A 529 32.47 51.29 3.26
C ASP A 529 31.38 50.32 2.71
N GLY A 530 30.87 50.56 1.49
CA GLY A 530 29.87 49.72 0.85
C GLY A 530 30.41 48.38 0.35
N ASP A 531 31.52 48.40 -0.40
CA ASP A 531 32.11 47.20 -1.01
C ASP A 531 32.88 46.37 0.04
N ALA A 532 33.55 47.02 1.00
CA ALA A 532 34.20 46.33 2.12
C ALA A 532 33.19 45.74 3.13
N SER A 533 32.00 46.33 3.28
CA SER A 533 30.89 45.76 4.05
C SER A 533 30.28 44.56 3.33
N MET A 534 30.02 44.68 2.02
CA MET A 534 29.49 43.58 1.20
C MET A 534 30.43 42.37 1.19
N VAL A 535 31.74 42.57 1.03
CA VAL A 535 32.73 41.49 1.09
C VAL A 535 32.81 40.85 2.49
N ARG A 536 32.67 41.63 3.58
CA ARG A 536 32.58 41.09 4.95
C ARG A 536 31.32 40.27 5.17
N VAL A 537 30.18 40.72 4.67
CA VAL A 537 28.91 39.99 4.73
C VAL A 537 28.97 38.71 3.90
N LEU A 538 29.53 38.75 2.69
CA LEU A 538 29.73 37.58 1.84
C LEU A 538 30.71 36.57 2.46
N CYS A 539 31.80 37.04 3.08
CA CYS A 539 32.70 36.17 3.85
C CYS A 539 31.98 35.53 5.04
N ALA A 540 31.21 36.30 5.81
CA ALA A 540 30.44 35.77 6.95
C ALA A 540 29.34 34.79 6.50
N GLN A 541 28.66 35.06 5.39
CA GLN A 541 27.68 34.14 4.78
C GLN A 541 28.38 32.86 4.33
N ARG A 542 29.49 32.95 3.59
CA ARG A 542 30.30 31.80 3.17
C ARG A 542 30.76 30.98 4.38
N ASP A 543 31.22 31.62 5.44
CA ASP A 543 31.72 30.93 6.62
C ASP A 543 30.58 30.25 7.40
N ARG A 544 29.38 30.86 7.45
CA ARG A 544 28.16 30.20 7.97
C ARG A 544 27.69 29.04 7.11
N PHE A 545 27.80 29.15 5.78
CA PHE A 545 27.49 28.03 4.87
C PHE A 545 28.50 26.91 5.03
N ARG A 546 29.79 27.21 5.17
CA ARG A 546 30.82 26.21 5.47
C ARG A 546 30.60 25.52 6.80
N ALA A 547 30.23 26.27 7.85
CA ALA A 547 29.87 25.69 9.14
C ALA A 547 28.66 24.75 9.02
N ARG A 548 27.57 25.20 8.37
CA ARG A 548 26.40 24.34 8.13
C ARG A 548 26.70 23.11 7.28
N VAL A 549 27.56 23.25 6.26
CA VAL A 549 28.00 22.10 5.44
C VAL A 549 28.80 21.12 6.28
N HIS A 550 29.70 21.62 7.14
CA HIS A 550 30.47 20.78 8.06
C HIS A 550 29.56 20.05 9.06
N ASP A 551 28.60 20.75 9.69
CA ASP A 551 27.65 20.16 10.64
C ASP A 551 26.77 19.10 9.95
N LEU A 552 26.29 19.37 8.74
CA LEU A 552 25.54 18.40 7.93
C LEU A 552 26.40 17.21 7.48
N GLU A 553 27.68 17.43 7.19
CA GLU A 553 28.63 16.36 6.90
C GLU A 553 28.84 15.48 8.14
N GLU A 554 29.00 16.06 9.32
CA GLU A 554 29.10 15.34 10.60
C GLU A 554 27.83 14.54 10.89
N GLU A 555 26.64 15.14 10.78
CA GLU A 555 25.36 14.45 10.95
C GLU A 555 25.19 13.31 9.95
N LEU A 556 25.57 13.51 8.68
CA LEU A 556 25.57 12.45 7.68
C LEU A 556 26.54 11.32 8.04
N THR A 557 27.73 11.63 8.56
CA THR A 557 28.66 10.58 9.02
C THR A 557 28.09 9.82 10.23
N ARG A 558 27.46 10.52 11.17
CA ARG A 558 26.81 9.92 12.35
C ARG A 558 25.65 9.01 11.93
N LEU A 559 24.73 9.50 11.11
CA LEU A 559 23.59 8.71 10.62
C LEU A 559 24.06 7.49 9.81
N ARG A 560 25.13 7.63 9.02
CA ARG A 560 25.75 6.47 8.34
C ARG A 560 26.32 5.46 9.32
N ALA A 561 26.94 5.90 10.41
CA ALA A 561 27.47 5.02 11.45
C ALA A 561 26.34 4.29 12.21
N GLU A 562 25.27 4.99 12.59
CA GLU A 562 24.08 4.41 13.22
C GLU A 562 23.37 3.40 12.29
N LEU A 563 23.26 3.75 11.01
CA LEU A 563 22.70 2.86 9.99
C LEU A 563 23.58 1.62 9.77
N ALA A 564 24.90 1.75 9.85
CA ALA A 564 25.81 0.61 9.80
C ALA A 564 25.68 -0.28 11.05
N ALA A 565 25.58 0.31 12.24
CA ALA A 565 25.42 -0.40 13.51
C ALA A 565 24.09 -1.17 13.56
N THR A 566 22.98 -0.52 13.21
CA THR A 566 21.65 -1.15 13.15
C THR A 566 21.58 -2.25 12.09
N LYS A 567 22.22 -2.07 10.93
CA LYS A 567 22.36 -3.14 9.93
C LYS A 567 23.17 -4.33 10.45
N SER A 568 24.26 -4.07 11.18
CA SER A 568 25.07 -5.12 11.79
C SER A 568 24.29 -5.88 12.86
N ALA A 569 23.55 -5.18 13.72
CA ALA A 569 22.69 -5.80 14.74
C ALA A 569 21.56 -6.63 14.11
N ALA A 570 20.93 -6.12 13.05
CA ALA A 570 19.91 -6.87 12.30
C ALA A 570 20.51 -8.11 11.60
N ALA A 571 21.74 -8.03 11.11
CA ALA A 571 22.44 -9.18 10.53
C ALA A 571 22.80 -10.23 11.60
N ALA A 572 23.27 -9.80 12.76
CA ALA A 572 23.54 -10.68 13.90
C ALA A 572 22.27 -11.40 14.38
N ALA A 573 21.17 -10.66 14.58
CA ALA A 573 19.89 -11.25 14.95
C ALA A 573 19.35 -12.23 13.90
N LYS A 574 19.54 -11.95 12.60
CA LYS A 574 19.20 -12.90 11.53
C LYS A 574 20.05 -14.17 11.60
N ALA A 575 21.35 -14.06 11.84
CA ALA A 575 22.25 -15.20 11.96
C ALA A 575 21.88 -16.07 13.17
N ASP A 576 21.58 -15.45 14.32
CA ASP A 576 21.14 -16.14 15.53
C ASP A 576 19.81 -16.86 15.32
N ASN A 577 18.85 -16.21 14.63
CA ASN A 577 17.57 -16.83 14.27
C ASN A 577 17.75 -18.04 13.35
N ILE A 578 18.66 -17.97 12.38
CA ILE A 578 18.99 -19.10 11.50
C ILE A 578 19.65 -20.24 12.30
N ALA A 579 20.59 -19.93 13.20
CA ALA A 579 21.24 -20.92 14.07
C ALA A 579 20.26 -21.58 15.05
N LEU A 580 19.25 -20.86 15.53
CA LEU A 580 18.16 -21.40 16.33
C LEU A 580 17.32 -22.41 15.52
N VAL A 581 17.01 -22.11 14.27
CA VAL A 581 16.31 -23.03 13.36
C VAL A 581 17.13 -24.29 13.10
N GLU A 582 18.45 -24.15 12.89
CA GLU A 582 19.36 -25.29 12.74
C GLU A 582 19.34 -26.19 13.99
N ARG A 583 19.43 -25.59 15.18
CA ARG A 583 19.35 -26.32 16.46
C ARG A 583 18.00 -26.97 16.69
N LEU A 584 16.89 -26.28 16.39
CA LEU A 584 15.52 -26.82 16.47
C LEU A 584 15.38 -28.05 15.56
N ARG A 585 15.85 -27.97 14.32
CA ARG A 585 15.78 -29.09 13.37
C ARG A 585 16.72 -30.24 13.77
N TYR A 586 17.90 -29.95 14.31
CA TYR A 586 18.82 -30.96 14.82
C TYR A 586 18.28 -31.68 16.08
N VAL A 587 17.62 -30.95 16.98
CA VAL A 587 16.95 -31.54 18.14
C VAL A 587 15.74 -32.36 17.70
N HIS A 588 14.94 -31.86 16.74
CA HIS A 588 13.81 -32.57 16.15
C HIS A 588 14.23 -33.84 15.39
N SER A 589 15.39 -33.85 14.75
CA SER A 589 15.94 -35.04 14.08
C SER A 589 16.49 -36.08 15.06
N ARG A 590 16.87 -35.68 16.29
CA ARG A 590 17.27 -36.59 17.35
C ARG A 590 16.11 -37.12 18.19
N THR A 591 14.99 -36.40 18.28
CA THR A 591 13.81 -36.81 19.05
C THR A 591 12.79 -37.64 18.27
N THR A 592 13.05 -37.97 17.00
CA THR A 592 12.18 -38.82 16.17
C THR A 592 12.75 -40.24 16.02
N PRO A 593 12.30 -41.23 16.80
CA PRO A 593 12.47 -42.63 16.44
C PRO A 593 11.41 -43.02 15.41
N VAL A 594 11.83 -43.87 14.48
CA VAL A 594 11.04 -44.41 13.38
C VAL A 594 9.75 -45.07 13.87
N GLY A 595 8.60 -44.61 13.33
CA GLY A 595 7.34 -45.34 13.31
C GLY A 595 6.29 -44.84 14.30
N GLY A 596 5.26 -44.15 13.80
CA GLY A 596 4.03 -43.90 14.55
C GLY A 596 3.23 -42.72 14.02
N ASP A 597 2.22 -43.02 13.20
CA ASP A 597 1.07 -42.14 12.97
C ASP A 597 0.48 -41.73 14.32
N GLY A 598 0.58 -40.45 14.66
CA GLY A 598 0.31 -39.96 16.01
C GLY A 598 -0.12 -38.50 16.02
N LYS A 599 -1.42 -38.30 15.80
CA LYS A 599 -2.18 -37.07 16.02
C LYS A 599 -1.78 -36.34 17.32
N ALA A 600 -1.21 -35.15 17.20
CA ALA A 600 -1.11 -34.13 18.25
C ALA A 600 -1.67 -32.83 17.64
N GLY A 601 -2.58 -32.08 18.25
CA GLY A 601 -2.69 -31.69 19.66
C GLY A 601 -2.72 -30.16 19.67
N ARG A 602 -3.91 -29.60 19.44
CA ARG A 602 -4.20 -28.17 19.23
C ARG A 602 -4.07 -27.38 20.54
N GLY A 603 -3.37 -26.24 20.52
CA GLY A 603 -3.53 -25.19 21.53
C GLY A 603 -2.42 -24.13 21.55
N GLY A 604 -2.72 -22.92 21.05
CA GLY A 604 -1.99 -21.68 21.36
C GLY A 604 -1.22 -21.07 20.20
N ASP A 605 -1.84 -20.13 19.48
CA ASP A 605 -1.24 -19.10 18.61
C ASP A 605 0.07 -19.45 17.87
N VAL A 606 0.08 -20.61 17.21
CA VAL A 606 1.23 -21.13 16.47
C VAL A 606 1.41 -20.41 15.13
N GLU A 607 0.51 -19.52 14.73
CA GLU A 607 0.55 -18.94 13.38
C GLU A 607 1.66 -17.89 13.22
N ALA A 608 1.84 -17.00 14.21
CA ALA A 608 2.93 -16.02 14.20
C ALA A 608 4.32 -16.68 14.37
N GLY A 609 4.42 -17.66 15.28
CA GLY A 609 5.65 -18.45 15.49
C GLY A 609 6.00 -19.33 14.29
N ALA A 610 5.01 -20.01 13.70
CA ALA A 610 5.23 -20.86 12.53
C ALA A 610 5.49 -20.06 11.25
N GLU A 611 5.02 -18.81 11.15
CA GLU A 611 5.38 -17.95 10.03
C GLU A 611 6.82 -17.44 10.16
N VAL A 612 7.26 -17.05 11.37
CA VAL A 612 8.66 -16.70 11.63
C VAL A 612 9.58 -17.90 11.41
N GLU A 613 9.18 -19.08 11.89
CA GLU A 613 9.89 -20.34 11.66
C GLU A 613 9.90 -20.74 10.19
N ARG A 614 8.81 -20.53 9.42
CA ARG A 614 8.79 -20.73 7.96
C ARG A 614 9.67 -19.72 7.24
N ARG A 615 9.71 -18.45 7.67
CA ARG A 615 10.53 -17.40 7.05
C ARG A 615 12.01 -17.70 7.26
N TYR A 616 12.45 -17.94 8.49
CA TYR A 616 13.85 -18.26 8.79
C TYR A 616 14.23 -19.68 8.35
N GLY A 617 13.30 -20.63 8.40
CA GLY A 617 13.46 -21.98 7.83
C GLY A 617 13.65 -21.96 6.33
N LYS A 618 12.89 -21.14 5.60
CA LYS A 618 13.09 -20.94 4.17
C LYS A 618 14.44 -20.26 3.88
N ILE A 619 14.85 -19.27 4.66
CA ILE A 619 16.17 -18.63 4.52
C ILE A 619 17.31 -19.63 4.76
N TYR A 620 17.18 -20.50 5.76
CA TYR A 620 18.11 -21.58 6.05
C TYR A 620 18.16 -22.64 4.92
N ASP A 621 17.00 -23.09 4.45
CA ASP A 621 16.89 -24.07 3.34
C ASP A 621 17.43 -23.49 2.03
N GLU A 622 17.27 -22.18 1.81
CA GLU A 622 17.85 -21.46 0.68
C GLU A 622 19.36 -21.31 0.80
N GLY A 623 19.89 -21.10 2.01
CA GLY A 623 21.33 -21.01 2.30
C GLY A 623 22.06 -22.35 2.24
N ILE A 624 21.36 -23.46 2.46
CA ILE A 624 21.91 -24.83 2.36
C ILE A 624 21.82 -25.40 0.95
N ASN A 625 21.08 -24.74 0.04
CA ASN A 625 20.88 -25.25 -1.31
C ASN A 625 22.03 -24.85 -2.26
N PRO A 626 22.97 -25.76 -2.60
CA PRO A 626 24.14 -25.43 -3.42
C PRO A 626 23.77 -25.00 -4.84
N PHE A 627 22.57 -25.35 -5.33
CA PHE A 627 22.10 -24.97 -6.65
C PHE A 627 21.61 -23.52 -6.73
N LYS A 628 21.25 -22.90 -5.61
CA LYS A 628 20.79 -21.52 -5.58
C LYS A 628 21.97 -20.55 -5.62
N GLU A 629 23.00 -20.82 -4.83
CA GLU A 629 24.27 -20.09 -4.87
C GLU A 629 24.93 -20.19 -6.26
N PHE A 630 24.87 -21.37 -6.89
CA PHE A 630 25.31 -21.55 -8.27
C PHE A 630 24.48 -20.74 -9.28
N LYS A 631 23.15 -20.65 -9.10
CA LYS A 631 22.26 -19.83 -9.94
C LYS A 631 22.50 -18.34 -9.74
N GLU A 632 22.76 -17.89 -8.52
CA GLU A 632 23.10 -16.49 -8.22
C GLU A 632 24.46 -16.12 -8.81
N GLN A 633 25.49 -16.96 -8.65
CA GLN A 633 26.78 -16.76 -9.29
C GLN A 633 26.69 -16.77 -10.82
N GLN A 634 25.84 -17.61 -11.42
CA GLN A 634 25.59 -17.55 -12.86
C GLN A 634 24.90 -16.24 -13.27
N LYS A 635 23.91 -15.78 -12.50
CA LYS A 635 23.18 -14.53 -12.77
C LYS A 635 24.09 -13.31 -12.61
N GLU A 636 25.00 -13.35 -11.66
CA GLU A 636 26.00 -12.31 -11.42
C GLU A 636 27.10 -12.31 -12.50
N ARG A 637 27.55 -13.48 -12.95
CA ARG A 637 28.43 -13.61 -14.13
C ARG A 637 27.77 -13.12 -15.42
N GLN A 638 26.49 -13.40 -15.61
CA GLN A 638 25.72 -12.87 -16.73
C GLN A 638 25.56 -11.35 -16.65
N LYS A 639 25.31 -10.81 -15.46
CA LYS A 639 25.29 -9.36 -15.24
C LYS A 639 26.65 -8.73 -15.45
N SER A 640 27.75 -9.35 -15.01
CA SER A 640 29.09 -8.81 -15.21
C SER A 640 29.53 -8.88 -16.67
N ALA A 641 29.05 -9.88 -17.42
CA ALA A 641 29.29 -10.07 -18.85
C ALA A 641 28.47 -9.14 -19.76
N MET A 642 27.47 -8.42 -19.25
CA MET A 642 26.72 -7.43 -20.04
C MET A 642 27.54 -6.14 -20.26
N GLY A 643 27.47 -5.62 -21.48
CA GLY A 643 28.09 -4.35 -21.87
C GLY A 643 27.56 -3.16 -21.06
N PHE A 644 28.29 -2.04 -21.09
CA PHE A 644 27.95 -0.86 -20.29
C PHE A 644 26.54 -0.30 -20.58
N VAL A 645 26.11 -0.34 -21.84
CA VAL A 645 24.77 0.11 -22.27
C VAL A 645 23.69 -0.84 -21.78
N ASP A 646 23.90 -2.14 -21.86
CA ASP A 646 22.97 -3.15 -21.33
C ASP A 646 22.86 -3.08 -19.81
N LYS A 647 23.95 -2.76 -19.11
CA LYS A 647 23.92 -2.48 -17.66
C LYS A 647 23.12 -1.22 -17.34
N ALA A 648 23.27 -0.16 -18.13
CA ALA A 648 22.50 1.07 -17.96
C ALA A 648 21.01 0.84 -18.22
N MET A 649 20.66 0.11 -19.29
CA MET A 649 19.29 -0.31 -19.60
C MET A 649 18.71 -1.25 -18.54
N PHE A 650 19.51 -2.19 -18.03
CA PHE A 650 19.10 -3.07 -16.94
C PHE A 650 18.86 -2.27 -15.66
N MET A 651 19.74 -1.34 -15.29
CA MET A 651 19.53 -0.46 -14.14
C MET A 651 18.31 0.45 -14.32
N LEU A 652 18.10 0.99 -15.51
CA LEU A 652 16.92 1.81 -15.82
C LEU A 652 15.64 0.98 -15.76
N SER A 653 15.66 -0.24 -16.29
CA SER A 653 14.53 -1.17 -16.18
C SER A 653 14.29 -1.59 -14.74
N GLN A 654 15.33 -1.83 -13.96
CA GLN A 654 15.22 -2.24 -12.57
C GLN A 654 14.72 -1.08 -11.70
N LEU A 655 15.08 0.16 -12.04
CA LEU A 655 14.58 1.38 -11.40
C LEU A 655 13.08 1.59 -11.69
N VAL A 656 12.68 1.37 -12.94
CA VAL A 656 11.27 1.48 -13.37
C VAL A 656 10.42 0.33 -12.79
N TYR A 657 10.91 -0.92 -12.80
CA TYR A 657 10.17 -2.08 -12.31
C TYR A 657 10.24 -2.27 -10.79
N GLY A 658 11.32 -1.81 -10.16
CA GLY A 658 11.58 -2.00 -8.73
C GLY A 658 10.78 -1.06 -7.83
N ASN A 659 10.30 0.08 -8.35
CA ASN A 659 9.56 1.07 -7.58
C ASN A 659 8.13 1.26 -8.13
N SER A 660 7.11 1.17 -7.27
CA SER A 660 5.71 1.37 -7.68
C SER A 660 5.46 2.79 -8.20
N ALA A 661 6.14 3.80 -7.64
CA ALA A 661 6.03 5.19 -8.07
C ALA A 661 6.64 5.41 -9.47
N ALA A 662 7.75 4.75 -9.78
CA ALA A 662 8.39 4.83 -11.10
C ALA A 662 7.52 4.20 -12.20
N ARG A 663 6.80 3.11 -11.89
CA ARG A 663 5.81 2.52 -12.81
C ARG A 663 4.65 3.47 -13.09
N MET A 664 4.12 4.13 -12.05
CA MET A 664 3.03 5.10 -12.20
C MET A 664 3.49 6.30 -13.07
N PHE A 665 4.69 6.82 -12.81
CA PHE A 665 5.26 7.92 -13.60
C PHE A 665 5.45 7.55 -15.08
N ALA A 666 6.00 6.36 -15.35
CA ALA A 666 6.18 5.87 -16.73
C ALA A 666 4.83 5.71 -17.45
N PHE A 667 3.81 5.20 -16.76
CA PHE A 667 2.45 5.08 -17.31
C PHE A 667 1.84 6.45 -17.62
N VAL A 668 1.92 7.41 -16.71
CA VAL A 668 1.43 8.78 -16.91
C VAL A 668 2.15 9.46 -18.08
N TYR A 669 3.48 9.30 -18.17
CA TYR A 669 4.28 9.81 -19.26
C TYR A 669 3.85 9.22 -20.62
N LEU A 670 3.64 7.90 -20.68
CA LEU A 670 3.17 7.23 -21.89
C LEU A 670 1.76 7.68 -22.29
N ALA A 671 0.86 7.85 -21.32
CA ALA A 671 -0.49 8.34 -21.55
C ALA A 671 -0.50 9.79 -22.06
N LEU A 672 0.35 10.66 -21.50
CA LEU A 672 0.53 12.04 -21.97
C LEU A 672 1.09 12.08 -23.40
N MET A 673 2.07 11.24 -23.72
CA MET A 673 2.58 11.12 -25.08
C MET A 673 1.51 10.66 -26.06
N HIS A 674 0.71 9.66 -25.69
CA HIS A 674 -0.41 9.21 -26.52
C HIS A 674 -1.48 10.29 -26.69
N ALA A 675 -1.80 11.04 -25.64
CA ALA A 675 -2.73 12.16 -25.72
C ALA A 675 -2.20 13.28 -26.64
N LEU A 676 -0.89 13.56 -26.60
CA LEU A 676 -0.25 14.56 -27.46
C LEU A 676 -0.28 14.12 -28.93
N VAL A 677 0.08 12.87 -29.21
CA VAL A 677 -0.01 12.28 -30.56
C VAL A 677 -1.46 12.34 -31.06
N PHE A 678 -2.43 11.92 -30.24
CA PHE A 678 -3.84 11.96 -30.60
C PHE A 678 -4.34 13.39 -30.87
N ALA A 679 -3.96 14.36 -30.03
CA ALA A 679 -4.29 15.76 -30.23
C ALA A 679 -3.66 16.33 -31.51
N SER A 680 -2.43 15.93 -31.84
CA SER A 680 -1.76 16.32 -33.08
C SER A 680 -2.47 15.75 -34.31
N LEU A 681 -2.89 14.47 -34.28
CA LEU A 681 -3.65 13.85 -35.37
C LEU A 681 -5.05 14.46 -35.51
N MET A 682 -5.74 14.73 -34.39
CA MET A 682 -7.04 15.40 -34.42
C MET A 682 -6.94 16.81 -34.99
N ARG A 683 -5.91 17.57 -34.61
CA ARG A 683 -5.66 18.90 -35.16
C ARG A 683 -5.36 18.86 -36.66
N MET A 684 -4.56 17.88 -37.10
CA MET A 684 -4.27 17.69 -38.52
C MET A 684 -5.53 17.29 -39.31
N THR A 685 -6.31 16.36 -38.78
CA THR A 685 -7.57 15.89 -39.40
C THR A 685 -8.60 17.01 -39.49
N HIS A 686 -8.77 17.79 -38.42
CA HIS A 686 -9.69 18.93 -38.39
C HIS A 686 -9.31 20.04 -39.38
N ASN A 687 -8.01 20.32 -39.52
CA ASN A 687 -7.52 21.28 -40.52
C ASN A 687 -7.74 20.76 -41.94
N SER A 688 -7.47 19.47 -42.20
CA SER A 688 -7.73 18.85 -43.50
C SER A 688 -9.23 18.84 -43.85
N SER A 689 -10.11 18.57 -42.88
CA SER A 689 -11.56 18.61 -43.11
C SER A 689 -12.04 20.04 -43.41
N HIS A 690 -11.55 21.04 -42.67
CA HIS A 690 -11.94 22.43 -42.92
C HIS A 690 -11.53 22.91 -44.32
N GLN A 691 -10.35 22.51 -44.80
CA GLN A 691 -9.90 22.82 -46.17
C GLN A 691 -10.79 22.17 -47.24
N LEU A 692 -11.21 20.91 -47.02
CA LEU A 692 -12.15 20.21 -47.91
C LEU A 692 -13.53 20.89 -47.93
N TYR A 693 -14.04 21.30 -46.76
CA TYR A 693 -15.30 22.05 -46.68
C TYR A 693 -15.21 23.39 -47.40
N SER A 694 -14.16 24.18 -47.18
CA SER A 694 -13.99 25.47 -47.87
C SER A 694 -13.86 25.32 -49.38
N HIS A 695 -13.16 24.28 -49.86
CA HIS A 695 -13.02 24.02 -51.29
C HIS A 695 -14.36 23.58 -51.91
N THR A 696 -15.12 22.73 -51.22
CA THR A 696 -16.45 22.30 -51.67
C THR A 696 -17.42 23.47 -51.72
N GLN A 697 -17.34 24.38 -50.75
CA GLN A 697 -18.19 25.57 -50.71
C GLN A 697 -17.82 26.58 -51.80
N ALA A 698 -16.53 26.81 -52.06
CA ALA A 698 -16.09 27.64 -53.18
C ALA A 698 -16.55 27.10 -54.54
N ILE A 699 -16.56 25.77 -54.73
CA ILE A 699 -17.11 25.14 -55.95
C ILE A 699 -18.63 25.38 -56.07
N LEU A 700 -19.37 25.32 -54.95
CA LEU A 700 -20.81 25.55 -54.95
C LEU A 700 -21.14 27.01 -55.25
N ASP A 701 -20.37 27.95 -54.70
CA ASP A 701 -20.54 29.38 -54.94
C ASP A 701 -20.23 29.75 -56.41
N ASP A 702 -19.13 29.24 -56.98
CA ASP A 702 -18.79 29.43 -58.40
C ASP A 702 -19.87 28.82 -59.34
N ARG A 703 -20.48 27.71 -58.92
CA ARG A 703 -21.59 27.10 -59.64
C ARG A 703 -22.88 27.92 -59.53
N HIS A 704 -23.11 28.59 -58.41
CA HIS A 704 -24.23 29.50 -58.25
C HIS A 704 -24.04 30.79 -59.08
N ASP A 705 -22.82 31.35 -59.09
CA ASP A 705 -22.49 32.54 -59.88
C ASP A 705 -22.61 32.29 -61.39
N THR A 706 -22.17 31.13 -61.86
CA THR A 706 -22.36 30.73 -63.27
C THR A 706 -23.84 30.54 -63.64
N THR A 707 -24.65 29.96 -62.75
CA THR A 707 -26.10 29.87 -63.00
C THR A 707 -26.80 31.23 -62.96
N ALA A 708 -26.38 32.13 -62.08
CA ALA A 708 -26.89 33.50 -62.00
C ALA A 708 -26.51 34.32 -63.25
N ALA A 709 -25.28 34.14 -63.75
CA ALA A 709 -24.83 34.74 -65.00
C ALA A 709 -25.64 34.24 -66.21
N MET A 710 -25.90 32.93 -66.30
CA MET A 710 -26.76 32.36 -67.35
C MET A 710 -28.21 32.88 -67.28
N GLN A 711 -28.76 33.09 -66.08
CA GLN A 711 -30.09 33.67 -65.89
C GLN A 711 -30.11 35.17 -66.26
N HIS A 712 -29.04 35.91 -65.97
CA HIS A 712 -28.90 37.31 -66.36
C HIS A 712 -28.78 37.47 -67.88
N GLU A 713 -28.05 36.58 -68.56
CA GLU A 713 -27.90 36.56 -70.02
C GLU A 713 -29.24 36.25 -70.72
N LEU A 714 -30.02 35.29 -70.19
CA LEU A 714 -31.37 34.98 -70.67
C LEU A 714 -32.38 36.14 -70.48
N LEU A 715 -32.20 36.97 -69.44
CA LEU A 715 -33.05 38.14 -69.20
C LEU A 715 -32.63 39.36 -70.02
N GLN A 716 -31.39 39.39 -70.53
CA GLN A 716 -30.86 40.47 -71.34
C GLN A 716 -31.22 40.30 -72.83
N ASP A 717 -31.37 39.06 -73.30
CA ASP A 717 -31.82 38.76 -74.67
C ASP A 717 -33.32 39.01 -74.91
N ASP A 718 -34.14 39.07 -73.85
CA ASP A 718 -35.61 39.29 -73.96
C ASP A 718 -36.00 40.78 -73.90
N GLN A 719 -35.02 41.70 -73.86
CA GLN A 719 -35.25 43.15 -73.70
C GLN A 719 -34.45 44.01 -74.70
N VAL A 720 -34.48 43.68 -75.99
CA VAL A 720 -34.19 44.67 -77.06
C VAL A 720 -35.22 44.56 -78.19
N ASP A 721 -35.93 45.68 -78.34
CA ASP A 721 -36.99 46.02 -79.28
C ASP A 721 -36.60 45.80 -80.77
N PRO A 722 -37.59 45.57 -81.66
CA PRO A 722 -37.43 45.41 -83.09
C PRO A 722 -37.36 46.78 -83.78
N MET A 723 -36.73 46.81 -84.96
CA MET A 723 -36.67 47.92 -85.96
C MET A 723 -35.32 48.62 -86.04
N GLY A 724 -34.48 48.16 -86.99
CA GLY A 724 -33.27 48.85 -87.41
C GLY A 724 -32.75 48.29 -88.72
N GLN A 725 -33.17 48.89 -89.82
CA GLN A 725 -32.86 48.53 -91.20
C GLN A 725 -31.35 48.49 -91.51
N GLY A 726 -30.94 47.43 -92.22
CA GLY A 726 -30.08 47.46 -93.41
C GLY A 726 -28.78 48.28 -93.42
N ARG A 727 -27.64 47.57 -93.42
CA ARG A 727 -26.58 47.75 -94.43
C ARG A 727 -25.56 46.61 -94.37
N LEU A 728 -25.55 45.81 -95.44
CA LEU A 728 -24.36 45.08 -95.94
C LEU A 728 -23.37 46.12 -96.52
N PRO A 729 -22.06 45.80 -96.64
CA PRO A 729 -21.56 44.76 -97.54
C PRO A 729 -21.22 43.42 -96.88
#